data_AF-T0Q5P7-F1
#
_entry.id   AF-T0Q5P7-F1
#
_cell.length_a   1.000
_cell.length_b   1.000
_cell.length_c   1.000
_cell.angle_alpha   90.00
_cell.angle_beta   90.00
_cell.angle_gamma   90.00
#
_symmetry.space_group_name_H-M   'P 1'
#
loop_
_entity.id
_entity.type
_entity.pdbx_description
1 polymer ?
#
loop_
_entity_poly.entity_id
_entity_poly.type
_entity_poly.pdbx_seq_one_letter_code
_entity_poly.pdbx_strand_id
1 'polypeptide(L)'
;MAAHAEGRATIAQDENVFLSAHQELQRDLTVLVLQALAAQRQLPRSFAALDAMAGTGIRAIRYALEVPGALSVANDLDAAAHAAIVLNIAENGVSDRVQATRMDAVECLWKHRERFHVVDLDPFGTCAALLPSAIASVAVGGVVCATDTDMHTLLGKNGPSHAECFRRYGALPHPDCNRSVTPLLSTAFDFFTRVIFRVQEAGDAPRVPLAVVDQCTRCAHFDVHELGADVTCAAQCPICNNALQRGGPFWMGPLQERNVLSTAASMPGLDAARRYLDGILLEEPSAPFYYSVPRLFRAFKHVQPPSLAAFKHALRSIGHDVTTSHLDPMSIKTRSTSLDVYGVVKAWLVAQAPSTAELPSLLPSSQAVFSSATRHRKDEVWATPTKCTRQHMEDCSLLPPSSAATQLPSTSLVSVGATDDLASAIEAAHAGATLSLAPASYIVSTLRIGKAITLQGTCDSSVVIGHIVVEGNASVVLDGLVLQPPKRPTPKTHTLLVSSGRVLIERCVVQRSAPNIAVVCVANRSHVVMRHSRITDGLQAGLYVCGKATVDVLHCTVERSAGCGVDVSGGAACILSHSTVANCKKSGVFVHAFGTLTMRDCRVEKNCMAGVEVTAHAFATIEKCTIVRGLKGGILLHSGGRATIDDNVLHKNAMAGIDVRGVGSTAVVRRNHICNGRASGIYVSDHAHAHVVGNEIYGHRREGLETTSDASVAAIDNQCVGNGRNELDTV
;
A
#
# COMPACT_ATOMS: atom_id res chain seq x y z
N MET A 1 19.24 29.00 1.59
CA MET A 1 19.22 27.58 1.14
C MET A 1 17.88 26.99 1.54
N ALA A 2 17.24 26.23 0.65
CA ALA A 2 16.01 25.53 1.04
C ALA A 2 16.38 24.42 2.04
N ALA A 3 15.63 24.30 3.14
CA ALA A 3 15.84 23.23 4.11
C ALA A 3 15.00 22.02 3.68
N HIS A 4 15.61 20.84 3.64
CA HIS A 4 14.91 19.58 3.40
C HIS A 4 14.80 18.81 4.72
N ALA A 5 13.58 18.48 5.12
CA ALA A 5 13.33 17.67 6.30
C ALA A 5 12.97 16.24 5.91
N GLU A 6 13.63 15.26 6.53
CA GLU A 6 13.38 13.84 6.36
C GLU A 6 13.44 13.13 7.71
N GLY A 7 12.36 12.44 8.10
CA GLY A 7 12.27 11.87 9.44
C GLY A 7 12.41 12.97 10.52
N ARG A 8 13.42 12.83 11.39
CA ARG A 8 13.77 13.85 12.39
C ARG A 8 14.92 14.78 11.97
N ALA A 9 15.57 14.48 10.84
CA ALA A 9 16.70 15.26 10.36
C ALA A 9 16.24 16.44 9.48
N THR A 10 16.94 17.56 9.56
CA THR A 10 16.79 18.69 8.65
C THR A 10 18.14 19.01 8.04
N ILE A 11 18.24 19.11 6.72
CA ILE A 11 19.51 19.41 6.03
C ILE A 11 19.38 20.67 5.18
N ALA A 12 20.45 21.45 5.14
CA ALA A 12 20.60 22.55 4.20
C ALA A 12 20.83 21.97 2.80
N GLN A 13 19.95 22.28 1.86
CA GLN A 13 20.07 21.80 0.48
C GLN A 13 21.06 22.70 -0.29
N ASP A 14 22.23 22.13 -0.60
CA ASP A 14 23.21 22.66 -1.56
C ASP A 14 22.99 21.98 -2.91
N GLU A 15 22.88 22.75 -3.99
CA GLU A 15 22.68 22.23 -5.34
C GLU A 15 23.87 21.38 -5.83
N ASN A 16 25.04 21.54 -5.22
CA ASN A 16 26.26 20.82 -5.59
C ASN A 16 26.44 19.50 -4.83
N VAL A 17 25.59 19.18 -3.85
CA VAL A 17 25.69 17.95 -3.04
C VAL A 17 24.46 17.09 -3.26
N PHE A 18 24.70 15.82 -3.60
CA PHE A 18 23.61 14.92 -3.97
C PHE A 18 22.69 14.58 -2.79
N LEU A 19 21.39 14.71 -3.03
CA LEU A 19 20.32 14.19 -2.19
C LEU A 19 19.17 13.73 -3.10
N SER A 20 18.77 12.46 -2.97
CA SER A 20 17.59 11.95 -3.67
C SER A 20 16.43 11.73 -2.71
N ALA A 21 15.35 12.50 -2.89
CA ALA A 21 14.07 12.26 -2.21
C ALA A 21 13.44 10.90 -2.59
N HIS A 22 13.82 10.30 -3.73
CA HIS A 22 13.35 8.97 -4.13
C HIS A 22 13.90 7.84 -3.23
N GLN A 23 14.95 8.12 -2.44
CA GLN A 23 15.58 7.19 -1.52
C GLN A 23 15.09 7.37 -0.06
N GLU A 24 14.12 8.25 0.22
CA GLU A 24 13.57 8.44 1.57
C GLU A 24 13.07 7.11 2.16
N LEU A 25 12.31 6.35 1.37
CA LEU A 25 11.80 5.04 1.79
C LEU A 25 12.92 4.03 2.09
N GLN A 26 14.04 4.08 1.35
CA GLN A 26 15.20 3.23 1.62
C GLN A 26 15.82 3.55 2.99
N ARG A 27 15.96 4.84 3.30
CA ARG A 27 16.48 5.32 4.60
C ARG A 27 15.53 4.96 5.74
N ASP A 28 14.22 5.16 5.54
CA ASP A 28 13.19 4.77 6.50
C ASP A 28 13.21 3.27 6.82
N LEU A 29 13.27 2.42 5.79
CA LEU A 29 13.35 0.96 5.96
C LEU A 29 14.58 0.58 6.78
N THR A 30 15.69 1.27 6.57
CA THR A 30 16.94 0.99 7.30
C THR A 30 16.83 1.43 8.75
N VAL A 31 16.29 2.63 9.03
CA VAL A 31 16.03 3.10 10.39
C VAL A 31 15.14 2.10 11.14
N LEU A 32 14.04 1.64 10.54
CA LEU A 32 13.14 0.67 11.18
C LEU A 32 13.82 -0.66 11.47
N VAL A 33 14.63 -1.18 10.55
CA VAL A 33 15.38 -2.43 10.77
C VAL A 33 16.40 -2.26 11.89
N LEU A 34 17.16 -1.16 11.92
CA LEU A 34 18.13 -0.91 12.98
C LEU A 34 17.46 -0.70 14.35
N GLN A 35 16.30 -0.01 14.40
CA GLN A 35 15.50 0.11 15.62
C GLN A 35 15.04 -1.26 16.13
N ALA A 36 14.57 -2.14 15.24
CA ALA A 36 14.16 -3.50 15.59
C ALA A 36 15.34 -4.31 16.15
N LEU A 37 16.51 -4.24 15.52
CA LEU A 37 17.71 -4.91 15.99
C LEU A 37 18.17 -4.40 17.36
N ALA A 38 18.15 -3.08 17.58
CA ALA A 38 18.48 -2.48 18.86
C ALA A 38 17.49 -2.90 19.96
N ALA A 39 16.18 -2.89 19.67
CA ALA A 39 15.14 -3.30 20.61
C ALA A 39 15.25 -4.79 20.98
N GLN A 40 15.63 -5.64 20.03
CA GLN A 40 15.87 -7.07 20.24
C GLN A 40 17.23 -7.38 20.85
N ARG A 41 18.04 -6.36 21.21
CA ARG A 41 19.42 -6.49 21.72
C ARG A 41 20.34 -7.27 20.78
N GLN A 42 20.08 -7.18 19.49
CA GLN A 42 20.92 -7.76 18.44
C GLN A 42 22.02 -6.79 17.98
N LEU A 43 22.01 -5.56 18.49
CA LEU A 43 23.11 -4.59 18.45
C LEU A 43 23.49 -4.23 19.90
N PRO A 44 24.75 -3.82 20.16
CA PRO A 44 25.15 -3.31 21.47
C PRO A 44 24.33 -2.08 21.90
N ARG A 45 24.27 -1.80 23.21
CA ARG A 45 23.54 -0.63 23.76
C ARG A 45 24.03 0.70 23.18
N SER A 46 25.32 0.77 22.85
CA SER A 46 25.94 1.86 22.11
C SER A 46 26.76 1.23 21.01
N PHE A 47 26.52 1.58 19.76
CA PHE A 47 27.13 0.93 18.61
C PHE A 47 27.57 1.94 17.56
N ALA A 48 28.68 1.67 16.91
CA ALA A 48 29.22 2.49 15.83
C ALA A 48 28.57 2.12 14.49
N ALA A 49 28.08 3.12 13.75
CA ALA A 49 27.53 2.99 12.40
C ALA A 49 28.36 3.83 11.41
N LEU A 50 28.64 3.30 10.24
CA LEU A 50 29.30 4.01 9.15
C LEU A 50 28.30 4.27 8.02
N ASP A 51 28.17 5.52 7.63
CA ASP A 51 27.62 5.93 6.34
C ASP A 51 28.81 6.21 5.42
N ALA A 52 29.16 5.26 4.55
CA ALA A 52 30.45 5.24 3.88
C ALA A 52 30.58 6.25 2.73
N MET A 53 29.44 6.66 2.17
CA MET A 53 29.31 7.58 1.03
C MET A 53 28.12 8.52 1.31
N ALA A 54 28.33 9.42 2.27
CA ALA A 54 27.26 10.04 3.02
C ALA A 54 26.53 11.18 2.28
N GLY A 55 27.11 11.73 1.21
CA GLY A 55 26.55 12.87 0.49
C GLY A 55 26.32 14.05 1.44
N THR A 56 25.05 14.35 1.73
CA THR A 56 24.67 15.40 2.72
C THR A 56 24.83 14.99 4.18
N GLY A 57 25.06 13.70 4.47
CA GLY A 57 25.13 13.15 5.84
C GLY A 57 23.78 12.77 6.43
N ILE A 58 22.69 12.90 5.67
CA ILE A 58 21.32 12.73 6.17
C ILE A 58 21.11 11.37 6.85
N ARG A 59 21.71 10.31 6.31
CA ARG A 59 21.53 8.95 6.82
C ARG A 59 22.22 8.75 8.18
N ALA A 60 23.48 9.14 8.31
CA ALA A 60 24.19 9.15 9.59
C ALA A 60 23.49 10.01 10.66
N ILE A 61 22.99 11.19 10.27
CA ILE A 61 22.24 12.08 11.18
C ILE A 61 20.94 11.40 11.64
N ARG A 62 20.18 10.82 10.72
CA ARG A 62 18.95 10.08 11.05
C ARG A 62 19.23 8.89 11.96
N TYR A 63 20.34 8.17 11.79
CA TYR A 63 20.72 7.10 12.72
C TYR A 63 20.90 7.63 14.14
N ALA A 64 21.66 8.72 14.31
CA ALA A 64 21.83 9.33 15.62
C ALA A 64 20.51 9.85 16.23
N LEU A 65 19.59 10.38 15.44
CA LEU A 65 18.33 10.96 15.92
C LEU A 65 17.21 9.93 16.18
N GLU A 66 17.20 8.86 15.39
CA GLU A 66 16.05 7.94 15.29
C GLU A 66 16.38 6.53 15.79
N VAL A 67 17.64 6.12 15.85
CA VAL A 67 18.04 4.77 16.29
C VAL A 67 18.71 4.84 17.68
N PRO A 68 18.09 4.28 18.74
CA PRO A 68 18.66 4.31 20.08
C PRO A 68 20.06 3.66 20.14
N GLY A 69 21.04 4.39 20.66
CA GLY A 69 22.41 3.90 20.84
C GLY A 69 23.34 4.05 19.64
N ALA A 70 22.89 4.62 18.52
CA ALA A 70 23.73 4.80 17.34
C ALA A 70 24.74 5.96 17.51
N LEU A 71 26.01 5.66 17.29
CA LEU A 71 27.10 6.62 17.12
C LEU A 71 27.58 6.51 15.66
N SER A 72 27.43 7.57 14.88
CA SER A 72 27.59 7.49 13.43
C SER A 72 28.85 8.19 12.93
N VAL A 73 29.46 7.64 11.87
CA VAL A 73 30.48 8.31 11.08
C VAL A 73 29.88 8.57 9.70
N ALA A 74 29.84 9.83 9.29
CA ALA A 74 29.43 10.27 7.95
C ALA A 74 30.69 10.53 7.13
N ASN A 75 31.01 9.62 6.21
CA ASN A 75 32.19 9.68 5.37
C ASN A 75 31.83 10.05 3.94
N ASP A 76 32.56 10.99 3.33
CA ASP A 76 32.48 11.22 1.89
C ASP A 76 33.85 11.63 1.33
N LEU A 77 34.17 11.21 0.11
CA LEU A 77 35.43 11.57 -0.54
C LEU A 77 35.38 13.03 -1.03
N ASP A 78 34.21 13.49 -1.47
CA ASP A 78 34.03 14.82 -2.03
C ASP A 78 34.13 15.91 -0.95
N ALA A 79 34.84 16.99 -1.29
CA ALA A 79 35.08 18.07 -0.34
C ALA A 79 33.83 18.89 -0.05
N ALA A 80 32.93 19.07 -1.04
CA ALA A 80 31.68 19.80 -0.85
C ALA A 80 30.68 18.98 -0.03
N ALA A 81 30.58 17.67 -0.31
CA ALA A 81 29.81 16.73 0.51
C ALA A 81 30.29 16.74 1.97
N HIS A 82 31.60 16.64 2.23
CA HIS A 82 32.15 16.75 3.58
C HIS A 82 31.79 18.08 4.27
N ALA A 83 31.90 19.21 3.56
CA ALA A 83 31.52 20.50 4.11
C ALA A 83 30.02 20.55 4.48
N ALA A 84 29.15 20.01 3.63
CA ALA A 84 27.71 19.89 3.91
C ALA A 84 27.43 18.98 5.12
N ILE A 85 28.12 17.85 5.24
CA ILE A 85 28.02 16.95 6.40
C ILE A 85 28.33 17.69 7.70
N VAL A 86 29.45 18.43 7.75
CA VAL A 86 29.85 19.20 8.94
C VAL A 86 28.78 20.22 9.33
N LEU A 87 28.23 20.95 8.36
CA LEU A 87 27.16 21.92 8.58
C LEU A 87 25.90 21.23 9.12
N ASN A 88 25.42 20.19 8.43
CA ASN A 88 24.19 19.49 8.77
C ASN A 88 24.27 18.81 10.15
N ILE A 89 25.43 18.27 10.54
CA ILE A 89 25.66 17.72 11.88
C ILE A 89 25.45 18.79 12.96
N ALA A 90 25.99 19.99 12.75
CA ALA A 90 25.86 21.10 13.68
C ALA A 90 24.40 21.60 13.76
N GLU A 91 23.74 21.76 12.61
CA GLU A 91 22.33 22.23 12.56
C GLU A 91 21.35 21.27 13.24
N ASN A 92 21.61 19.96 13.21
CA ASN A 92 20.78 18.97 13.90
C ASN A 92 21.17 18.77 15.38
N GLY A 93 22.22 19.44 15.88
CA GLY A 93 22.69 19.30 17.26
C GLY A 93 23.15 17.88 17.60
N VAL A 94 23.81 17.20 16.66
CA VAL A 94 24.26 15.80 16.82
C VAL A 94 25.79 15.64 16.80
N SER A 95 26.55 16.71 17.01
CA SER A 95 28.02 16.71 16.98
C SER A 95 28.68 15.79 18.02
N ASP A 96 27.95 15.39 19.07
CA ASP A 96 28.39 14.45 20.10
C ASP A 96 28.23 12.97 19.66
N ARG A 97 27.42 12.72 18.62
CA ARG A 97 27.05 11.38 18.16
C ARG A 97 27.35 11.11 16.70
N VAL A 98 27.63 12.14 15.91
CA VAL A 98 27.97 12.02 14.48
C VAL A 98 29.30 12.70 14.20
N GLN A 99 30.24 11.94 13.63
CA GLN A 99 31.54 12.44 13.20
C GLN A 99 31.59 12.53 11.67
N ALA A 100 32.03 13.68 11.14
CA ALA A 100 32.33 13.84 9.72
C ALA A 100 33.76 13.35 9.41
N THR A 101 33.93 12.60 8.33
CA THR A 101 35.26 12.22 7.81
C THR A 101 35.32 12.41 6.30
N ARG A 102 36.53 12.71 5.79
CA ARG A 102 36.80 12.82 4.37
C ARG A 102 37.85 11.82 3.93
N MET A 103 37.40 10.64 3.52
CA MET A 103 38.26 9.54 3.11
C MET A 103 37.61 8.78 1.94
N ASP A 104 38.43 8.05 1.18
CA ASP A 104 37.90 7.00 0.33
C ASP A 104 37.16 5.95 1.19
N ALA A 105 36.04 5.43 0.68
CA ALA A 105 35.19 4.52 1.45
C ALA A 105 35.91 3.22 1.83
N VAL A 106 36.76 2.68 0.94
CA VAL A 106 37.55 1.47 1.22
C VAL A 106 38.64 1.77 2.24
N GLU A 107 39.31 2.91 2.12
CA GLU A 107 40.30 3.36 3.11
C GLU A 107 39.67 3.50 4.51
N CYS A 108 38.49 4.13 4.59
CA CYS A 108 37.73 4.29 5.83
C CYS A 108 37.38 2.94 6.46
N LEU A 109 36.88 1.99 5.67
CA LEU A 109 36.57 0.64 6.14
C LEU A 109 37.80 -0.07 6.73
N TRP A 110 38.93 -0.06 6.03
CA TRP A 110 40.15 -0.72 6.48
C TRP A 110 40.77 -0.07 7.71
N LYS A 111 40.79 1.27 7.77
CA LYS A 111 41.31 2.02 8.93
C LYS A 111 40.51 1.74 10.20
N HIS A 112 39.22 1.46 10.06
CA HIS A 112 38.30 1.18 11.17
C HIS A 112 37.84 -0.29 11.21
N ARG A 113 38.69 -1.21 10.74
CA ARG A 113 38.41 -2.65 10.73
C ARG A 113 37.93 -3.14 12.09
N GLU A 114 36.80 -3.85 12.05
CA GLU A 114 36.04 -4.44 13.17
C GLU A 114 35.53 -3.45 14.23
N ARG A 115 35.50 -2.15 13.92
CA ARG A 115 34.96 -1.12 14.82
C ARG A 115 33.50 -0.78 14.56
N PHE A 116 33.06 -0.86 13.31
CA PHE A 116 31.67 -0.56 12.93
C PHE A 116 30.77 -1.78 13.11
N HIS A 117 29.67 -1.60 13.81
CA HIS A 117 28.63 -2.62 13.99
C HIS A 117 27.57 -2.54 12.88
N VAL A 118 27.44 -1.37 12.26
CA VAL A 118 26.60 -1.14 11.09
C VAL A 118 27.45 -0.45 10.02
N VAL A 119 27.42 -0.95 8.79
CA VAL A 119 28.06 -0.32 7.63
C VAL A 119 27.02 -0.14 6.55
N ASP A 120 26.75 1.09 6.14
CA ASP A 120 25.86 1.41 5.03
C ASP A 120 26.67 1.79 3.78
N LEU A 121 26.36 1.12 2.67
CA LEU A 121 26.94 1.32 1.35
C LEU A 121 25.84 1.77 0.39
N ASP A 122 25.90 3.02 -0.04
CA ASP A 122 24.91 3.64 -0.95
C ASP A 122 25.62 4.38 -2.10
N PRO A 123 26.45 3.69 -2.91
CA PRO A 123 27.14 4.32 -4.03
C PRO A 123 26.18 4.69 -5.17
N PHE A 124 26.64 5.58 -6.05
CA PHE A 124 26.07 5.68 -7.38
C PHE A 124 26.41 4.42 -8.20
N GLY A 125 25.39 3.73 -8.70
CA GLY A 125 25.57 2.51 -9.48
C GLY A 125 25.70 1.30 -8.58
N THR A 126 26.82 0.59 -8.65
CA THR A 126 26.98 -0.71 -7.98
C THR A 126 27.72 -0.64 -6.67
N CYS A 127 27.27 -1.43 -5.68
CA CYS A 127 28.00 -1.63 -4.43
C CYS A 127 28.89 -2.88 -4.43
N ALA A 128 28.88 -3.68 -5.51
CA ALA A 128 29.56 -4.98 -5.55
C ALA A 128 31.05 -4.89 -5.21
N ALA A 129 31.75 -3.85 -5.71
CA ALA A 129 33.17 -3.64 -5.46
C ALA A 129 33.50 -3.29 -3.99
N LEU A 130 32.52 -2.77 -3.24
CA LEU A 130 32.70 -2.36 -1.84
C LEU A 130 32.37 -3.50 -0.85
N LEU A 131 31.58 -4.48 -1.29
CA LEU A 131 31.13 -5.58 -0.43
C LEU A 131 32.27 -6.38 0.21
N PRO A 132 33.37 -6.77 -0.49
CA PRO A 132 34.47 -7.49 0.15
C PRO A 132 35.09 -6.73 1.32
N SER A 133 35.38 -5.44 1.14
CA SER A 133 35.95 -4.58 2.17
C SER A 133 34.98 -4.38 3.34
N ALA A 134 33.69 -4.18 3.07
CA ALA A 134 32.68 -4.01 4.12
C ALA A 134 32.46 -5.31 4.92
N ILE A 135 32.35 -6.45 4.24
CA ILE A 135 32.21 -7.77 4.86
C ILE A 135 33.45 -8.09 5.69
N ALA A 136 34.66 -7.76 5.23
CA ALA A 136 35.90 -8.01 5.97
C ALA A 136 36.10 -7.04 7.16
N SER A 137 35.50 -5.85 7.10
CA SER A 137 35.77 -4.76 8.05
C SER A 137 34.66 -4.51 9.07
N VAL A 138 33.42 -4.97 8.85
CA VAL A 138 32.36 -4.85 9.87
C VAL A 138 32.71 -5.70 11.11
N ALA A 139 32.26 -5.33 12.30
CA ALA A 139 32.42 -6.16 13.50
C ALA A 139 31.70 -7.52 13.31
N VAL A 140 32.21 -8.58 13.96
CA VAL A 140 31.54 -9.89 13.97
C VAL A 140 30.16 -9.76 14.60
N GLY A 141 29.13 -10.30 13.93
CA GLY A 141 27.74 -10.14 14.31
C GLY A 141 27.10 -8.81 13.86
N GLY A 142 27.88 -7.93 13.24
CA GLY A 142 27.44 -6.65 12.71
C GLY A 142 26.61 -6.77 11.43
N VAL A 143 26.11 -5.63 10.96
CA VAL A 143 25.15 -5.52 9.86
C VAL A 143 25.74 -4.68 8.74
N VAL A 144 25.59 -5.16 7.51
CA VAL A 144 25.88 -4.40 6.30
C VAL A 144 24.57 -4.08 5.61
N CYS A 145 24.38 -2.82 5.26
CA CYS A 145 23.26 -2.34 4.47
C CYS A 145 23.79 -1.92 3.10
N ALA A 146 23.47 -2.70 2.06
CA ALA A 146 23.99 -2.49 0.72
C ALA A 146 22.88 -2.00 -0.22
N THR A 147 23.20 -1.01 -1.05
CA THR A 147 22.31 -0.49 -2.09
C THR A 147 22.99 -0.54 -3.44
N ASP A 148 22.24 -1.04 -4.42
CA ASP A 148 22.69 -1.08 -5.80
C ASP A 148 21.64 -0.40 -6.68
N THR A 149 22.03 0.64 -7.40
CA THR A 149 21.18 1.38 -8.35
C THR A 149 21.44 0.97 -9.80
N ASP A 150 22.36 0.05 -10.07
CA ASP A 150 22.69 -0.48 -11.41
C ASP A 150 21.67 -1.56 -11.83
N MET A 151 20.40 -1.18 -11.77
CA MET A 151 19.26 -2.02 -12.12
C MET A 151 19.30 -2.47 -13.59
N HIS A 152 19.91 -1.67 -14.48
CA HIS A 152 20.04 -2.05 -15.88
C HIS A 152 20.87 -3.33 -16.04
N THR A 153 22.00 -3.43 -15.33
CA THR A 153 22.87 -4.61 -15.37
C THR A 153 22.27 -5.78 -14.61
N LEU A 154 21.72 -5.54 -13.40
CA LEU A 154 21.07 -6.58 -12.60
C LEU A 154 19.86 -7.23 -13.28
N LEU A 155 19.09 -6.47 -14.08
CA LEU A 155 17.91 -6.97 -14.80
C LEU A 155 18.23 -7.64 -16.14
N GLY A 156 19.48 -7.61 -16.62
CA GLY A 156 19.89 -8.33 -17.83
C GLY A 156 19.11 -7.93 -19.10
N LYS A 157 18.78 -6.64 -19.29
CA LYS A 157 17.84 -6.22 -20.33
C LYS A 157 18.32 -6.46 -21.78
N ASN A 158 19.64 -6.59 -22.02
CA ASN A 158 20.23 -6.80 -23.36
C ASN A 158 21.42 -7.81 -23.34
N GLY A 159 21.73 -8.46 -24.47
CA GLY A 159 22.83 -9.45 -24.55
C GLY A 159 24.18 -9.04 -23.93
N PRO A 160 24.70 -7.81 -24.19
CA PRO A 160 25.93 -7.31 -23.55
C PRO A 160 25.84 -7.16 -22.02
N SER A 161 24.63 -6.93 -21.48
CA SER A 161 24.42 -6.75 -20.04
C SER A 161 24.54 -8.04 -19.24
N HIS A 162 24.42 -9.22 -19.86
CA HIS A 162 24.63 -10.50 -19.16
C HIS A 162 26.10 -10.73 -18.81
N ALA A 163 27.01 -10.45 -19.74
CA ALA A 163 28.44 -10.55 -19.49
C ALA A 163 28.90 -9.49 -18.48
N GLU A 164 28.33 -8.28 -18.55
CA GLU A 164 28.57 -7.22 -17.55
C GLU A 164 28.07 -7.63 -16.17
N CYS A 165 26.87 -8.22 -16.08
CA CYS A 165 26.28 -8.69 -14.84
C CYS A 165 27.14 -9.79 -14.21
N PHE A 166 27.57 -10.78 -15.01
CA PHE A 166 28.50 -11.80 -14.52
C PHE A 166 29.85 -11.20 -14.08
N ARG A 167 30.39 -10.21 -14.81
CA ARG A 167 31.66 -9.58 -14.43
C ARG A 167 31.56 -8.79 -13.12
N ARG A 168 30.45 -8.10 -12.87
CA ARG A 168 30.25 -7.25 -11.68
C ARG A 168 29.75 -8.02 -10.46
N TYR A 169 28.83 -8.97 -10.67
CA TYR A 169 28.10 -9.65 -9.59
C TYR A 169 28.38 -11.15 -9.51
N GLY A 170 29.12 -11.70 -10.48
CA GLY A 170 29.56 -13.09 -10.43
C GLY A 170 30.41 -13.30 -9.18
N ALA A 171 30.01 -14.26 -8.35
CA ALA A 171 30.70 -14.58 -7.12
C ALA A 171 31.51 -15.86 -7.28
N LEU A 172 32.79 -15.79 -6.91
CA LEU A 172 33.62 -16.97 -6.60
C LEU A 172 33.87 -16.97 -5.08
N PRO A 173 33.78 -18.13 -4.41
CA PRO A 173 34.13 -18.22 -3.00
C PRO A 173 35.58 -17.77 -2.80
N HIS A 174 35.81 -16.83 -1.88
CA HIS A 174 37.14 -16.40 -1.51
C HIS A 174 37.68 -17.34 -0.42
N PRO A 175 38.77 -18.09 -0.67
CA PRO A 175 39.24 -19.16 0.22
C PRO A 175 39.60 -18.67 1.63
N ASP A 176 39.99 -17.40 1.79
CA ASP A 176 40.45 -16.85 3.07
C ASP A 176 39.39 -16.07 3.86
N CYS A 177 38.12 -16.04 3.43
CA CYS A 177 37.07 -15.29 4.12
C CYS A 177 36.30 -16.19 5.11
N ASN A 178 36.68 -16.18 6.39
CA ASN A 178 36.00 -16.92 7.46
C ASN A 178 34.71 -16.22 7.94
N ARG A 179 33.90 -15.68 7.03
CA ARG A 179 32.67 -14.94 7.34
C ARG A 179 31.49 -15.46 6.54
N SER A 180 30.34 -15.55 7.19
CA SER A 180 29.06 -15.92 6.60
C SER A 180 28.08 -14.75 6.64
N VAL A 181 27.12 -14.74 5.71
CA VAL A 181 26.10 -13.68 5.62
C VAL A 181 24.70 -14.25 5.78
N THR A 182 23.85 -13.55 6.52
CA THR A 182 22.43 -13.88 6.68
C THR A 182 21.57 -12.66 6.32
N PRO A 183 20.76 -12.71 5.25
CA PRO A 183 19.85 -11.63 4.90
C PRO A 183 18.83 -11.35 6.02
N LEU A 184 18.63 -10.07 6.32
CA LEU A 184 17.61 -9.55 7.24
C LEU A 184 16.44 -8.94 6.47
N LEU A 185 16.76 -8.17 5.42
CA LEU A 185 15.81 -7.58 4.48
C LEU A 185 16.45 -7.62 3.09
N SER A 186 15.75 -8.17 2.10
CA SER A 186 16.14 -8.04 0.69
C SER A 186 14.95 -7.62 -0.14
N THR A 187 15.02 -6.45 -0.75
CA THR A 187 13.92 -5.87 -1.52
C THR A 187 14.45 -5.04 -2.69
N ALA A 188 13.58 -4.76 -3.65
CA ALA A 188 13.89 -3.87 -4.76
C ALA A 188 12.77 -2.84 -4.93
N PHE A 189 13.18 -1.64 -5.32
CA PHE A 189 12.35 -0.54 -5.79
C PHE A 189 12.78 -0.19 -7.21
N ASP A 190 11.94 0.50 -7.98
CA ASP A 190 12.12 0.70 -9.43
C ASP A 190 13.53 1.15 -9.87
N PHE A 191 14.26 1.83 -9.00
CA PHE A 191 15.59 2.40 -9.27
C PHE A 191 16.73 1.81 -8.43
N PHE A 192 16.44 0.92 -7.46
CA PHE A 192 17.48 0.35 -6.59
C PHE A 192 17.09 -1.01 -6.00
N THR A 193 18.09 -1.83 -5.69
CA THR A 193 17.97 -2.96 -4.77
C THR A 193 18.55 -2.59 -3.41
N ARG A 194 17.91 -3.07 -2.34
CA ARG A 194 18.37 -2.88 -0.96
C ARG A 194 18.47 -4.25 -0.29
N VAL A 195 19.68 -4.57 0.16
CA VAL A 195 19.95 -5.79 0.92
C VAL A 195 20.59 -5.40 2.25
N ILE A 196 19.92 -5.74 3.34
CA ILE A 196 20.46 -5.62 4.70
C ILE A 196 20.75 -7.02 5.18
N PHE A 197 21.99 -7.30 5.57
CA PHE A 197 22.41 -8.63 5.99
C PHE A 197 23.35 -8.56 7.19
N ARG A 198 23.30 -9.59 8.03
CA ARG A 198 24.22 -9.79 9.15
C ARG A 198 25.45 -10.52 8.67
N VAL A 199 26.61 -10.13 9.20
CA VAL A 199 27.89 -10.81 8.99
C VAL A 199 28.29 -11.54 10.27
N GLN A 200 28.56 -12.83 10.18
CA GLN A 200 28.97 -13.68 11.30
C GLN A 200 30.25 -14.43 10.96
N GLU A 201 30.92 -15.02 11.94
CA GLU A 201 31.98 -15.99 11.65
C GLU A 201 31.39 -17.18 10.89
N ALA A 202 32.12 -17.65 9.88
CA ALA A 202 31.78 -18.92 9.25
C ALA A 202 32.12 -20.04 10.25
N GLY A 203 31.11 -20.69 10.83
CA GLY A 203 31.30 -21.95 11.55
C GLY A 203 31.42 -23.13 10.57
N ASP A 204 31.20 -24.36 11.04
CA ASP A 204 31.02 -25.57 10.22
C ASP A 204 29.69 -25.55 9.41
N ALA A 205 29.25 -24.35 8.99
CA ALA A 205 27.94 -24.10 8.45
C ALA A 205 27.69 -24.93 7.17
N PRO A 206 26.45 -25.40 6.96
CA PRO A 206 26.08 -26.15 5.77
C PRO A 206 26.34 -25.36 4.50
N ARG A 207 26.42 -26.08 3.38
CA ARG A 207 26.61 -25.57 2.02
C ARG A 207 25.81 -24.27 1.80
N VAL A 208 26.47 -23.21 1.32
CA VAL A 208 25.83 -21.92 1.05
C VAL A 208 24.62 -22.14 0.14
N PRO A 209 23.41 -21.63 0.49
CA PRO A 209 22.19 -21.91 -0.25
C PRO A 209 22.19 -21.09 -1.55
N LEU A 210 23.03 -21.49 -2.50
CA LEU A 210 23.11 -20.93 -3.84
C LEU A 210 22.40 -21.87 -4.80
N ALA A 211 21.75 -21.32 -5.81
CA ALA A 211 21.23 -22.08 -6.92
C ALA A 211 21.56 -21.45 -8.27
N VAL A 212 21.61 -22.31 -9.28
CA VAL A 212 21.43 -21.91 -10.66
C VAL A 212 19.96 -22.08 -11.03
N VAL A 213 19.47 -21.19 -11.87
CA VAL A 213 18.08 -21.21 -12.35
C VAL A 213 18.11 -21.43 -13.85
N ASP A 214 17.49 -22.50 -14.30
CA ASP A 214 17.27 -22.77 -15.72
C ASP A 214 15.90 -22.22 -16.08
N GLN A 215 15.90 -21.06 -16.75
CA GLN A 215 14.69 -20.33 -17.09
C GLN A 215 14.39 -20.42 -18.59
N CYS A 216 13.14 -20.73 -18.92
CA CYS A 216 12.62 -20.64 -20.26
C CYS A 216 12.26 -19.19 -20.60
N THR A 217 12.92 -18.64 -21.61
CA THR A 217 12.65 -17.28 -22.11
C THR A 217 11.29 -17.13 -22.81
N ARG A 218 10.65 -18.25 -23.18
CA ARG A 218 9.38 -18.28 -23.89
C ARG A 218 8.16 -18.37 -22.97
N CYS A 219 8.09 -19.38 -22.10
CA CYS A 219 6.88 -19.66 -21.31
C CYS A 219 6.93 -19.22 -19.84
N ALA A 220 8.07 -18.70 -19.36
CA ALA A 220 8.33 -18.36 -17.96
C ALA A 220 8.49 -19.54 -16.99
N HIS A 221 8.65 -20.75 -17.54
CA HIS A 221 9.08 -21.93 -16.79
C HIS A 221 10.45 -21.65 -16.20
N PHE A 222 10.67 -22.07 -14.97
CA PHE A 222 12.00 -22.12 -14.42
C PHE A 222 12.14 -23.35 -13.53
N ASP A 223 13.33 -23.93 -13.54
CA ASP A 223 13.75 -24.92 -12.57
C ASP A 223 14.92 -24.35 -11.77
N VAL A 224 14.94 -24.70 -10.49
CA VAL A 224 15.94 -24.20 -9.57
C VAL A 224 16.77 -25.37 -9.08
N HIS A 225 18.08 -25.29 -9.29
CA HIS A 225 19.02 -26.35 -8.96
C HIS A 225 20.04 -25.82 -7.98
N GLU A 226 20.19 -26.51 -6.85
CA GLU A 226 21.26 -26.19 -5.89
C GLU A 226 22.62 -26.18 -6.60
N LEU A 227 23.43 -25.18 -6.30
CA LEU A 227 24.73 -24.99 -6.93
C LEU A 227 25.64 -26.19 -6.59
N GLY A 228 26.09 -26.89 -7.63
CA GLY A 228 26.92 -28.09 -7.51
C GLY A 228 26.13 -29.37 -7.25
N ALA A 229 24.81 -29.38 -7.43
CA ALA A 229 24.07 -30.63 -7.63
C ALA A 229 24.42 -31.21 -9.02
N ASP A 230 24.52 -32.54 -9.11
CA ASP A 230 24.89 -33.26 -10.33
C ASP A 230 23.67 -33.36 -11.27
N VAL A 231 23.26 -32.22 -11.81
CA VAL A 231 22.06 -32.09 -12.64
C VAL A 231 22.49 -31.84 -14.08
N THR A 232 22.17 -32.80 -14.96
CA THR A 232 22.27 -32.60 -16.40
C THR A 232 21.33 -31.47 -16.82
N CYS A 233 21.89 -30.39 -17.37
CA CYS A 233 21.10 -29.29 -17.89
C CYS A 233 20.18 -29.82 -18.99
N ALA A 234 18.86 -29.76 -18.77
CA ALA A 234 17.93 -29.96 -19.86
C ALA A 234 18.18 -28.83 -20.88
N ALA A 235 18.62 -29.17 -22.09
CA ALA A 235 18.82 -28.17 -23.14
C ALA A 235 17.48 -27.54 -23.58
N GLN A 236 16.37 -28.24 -23.33
CA GLN A 236 15.03 -27.90 -23.79
C GLN A 236 14.04 -27.85 -22.62
N CYS A 237 13.16 -26.86 -22.67
CA CYS A 237 12.12 -26.62 -21.70
C CYS A 237 11.08 -27.76 -21.72
N PRO A 238 10.75 -28.39 -20.58
CA PRO A 238 9.79 -29.50 -20.53
C PRO A 238 8.34 -29.08 -20.88
N ILE A 239 8.06 -27.77 -20.92
CA ILE A 239 6.73 -27.22 -21.18
C ILE A 239 6.51 -26.87 -22.66
N CYS A 240 7.52 -26.28 -23.31
CA CYS A 240 7.36 -25.72 -24.67
C CYS A 240 8.52 -26.03 -25.61
N ASN A 241 9.45 -26.89 -25.20
CA ASN A 241 10.62 -27.34 -25.95
C ASN A 241 11.62 -26.24 -26.37
N ASN A 242 11.43 -25.00 -25.92
CA ASN A 242 12.35 -23.89 -26.16
C ASN A 242 13.66 -24.07 -25.38
N ALA A 243 14.74 -23.45 -25.85
CA ALA A 243 16.00 -23.44 -25.11
C ALA A 243 15.82 -22.84 -23.69
N LEU A 244 16.41 -23.49 -22.70
CA LEU A 244 16.55 -22.95 -21.35
C LEU A 244 17.80 -22.07 -21.27
N GLN A 245 17.69 -20.96 -20.57
CA GLN A 245 18.82 -20.11 -20.22
C GLN A 245 19.15 -20.29 -18.74
N ARG A 246 20.42 -20.56 -18.47
CA ARG A 246 20.92 -20.69 -17.11
C ARG A 246 21.36 -19.33 -16.58
N GLY A 247 20.82 -18.95 -15.42
CA GLY A 247 21.25 -17.78 -14.65
C GLY A 247 21.69 -18.16 -13.24
N GLY A 248 22.46 -17.29 -12.60
CA GLY A 248 22.95 -17.46 -11.23
C GLY A 248 24.47 -17.35 -11.11
N PRO A 249 25.04 -17.69 -9.92
CA PRO A 249 24.34 -18.24 -8.77
C PRO A 249 23.46 -17.21 -8.05
N PHE A 250 22.26 -17.62 -7.64
CA PHE A 250 21.32 -16.82 -6.84
C PHE A 250 21.21 -17.35 -5.42
N TRP A 251 20.90 -16.47 -4.47
CA TRP A 251 20.56 -16.84 -3.10
C TRP A 251 19.21 -17.55 -3.03
N MET A 252 19.18 -18.71 -2.39
CA MET A 252 18.00 -19.57 -2.19
C MET A 252 17.51 -19.66 -0.76
N GLY A 253 18.30 -19.14 0.17
CA GLY A 253 17.88 -19.03 1.56
C GLY A 253 16.75 -18.00 1.71
N PRO A 254 16.21 -17.86 2.94
CA PRO A 254 15.27 -16.79 3.25
C PRO A 254 15.85 -15.42 2.87
N LEU A 255 15.01 -14.59 2.26
CA LEU A 255 15.34 -13.20 1.91
C LEU A 255 14.99 -12.22 3.05
N GLN A 256 14.15 -12.65 3.98
CA GLN A 256 13.57 -11.84 5.04
C GLN A 256 13.72 -12.54 6.38
N GLU A 257 14.24 -11.84 7.40
CA GLU A 257 14.18 -12.31 8.78
C GLU A 257 12.88 -11.80 9.42
N ARG A 258 11.89 -12.68 9.53
CA ARG A 258 10.52 -12.30 9.88
C ARG A 258 10.38 -11.72 11.28
N ASN A 259 11.19 -12.13 12.24
CA ASN A 259 11.10 -11.63 13.62
C ASN A 259 11.57 -10.17 13.70
N VAL A 260 12.65 -9.84 13.00
CA VAL A 260 13.18 -8.48 12.84
C VAL A 260 12.18 -7.64 12.06
N LEU A 261 11.65 -8.11 10.93
CA LEU A 261 10.72 -7.32 10.12
C LEU A 261 9.36 -7.08 10.80
N SER A 262 8.82 -8.06 11.53
CA SER A 262 7.57 -7.88 12.30
C SER A 262 7.77 -6.89 13.45
N THR A 263 8.94 -6.92 14.10
CA THR A 263 9.30 -5.92 15.12
C THR A 263 9.46 -4.54 14.48
N ALA A 264 10.14 -4.45 13.33
CA ALA A 264 10.30 -3.20 12.58
C ALA A 264 8.94 -2.61 12.13
N ALA A 265 8.00 -3.43 11.66
CA ALA A 265 6.65 -3.00 11.28
C ALA A 265 5.80 -2.51 12.47
N SER A 266 6.12 -2.96 13.69
CA SER A 266 5.42 -2.54 14.93
C SER A 266 6.04 -1.32 15.62
N MET A 267 7.22 -0.86 15.19
CA MET A 267 7.84 0.37 15.70
C MET A 267 6.96 1.60 15.42
N PRO A 268 6.97 2.63 16.30
CA PRO A 268 6.23 3.85 16.09
C PRO A 268 6.89 4.78 15.05
N GLY A 269 6.07 5.49 14.25
CA GLY A 269 6.54 6.40 13.20
C GLY A 269 6.80 5.72 11.85
N LEU A 270 7.20 6.48 10.82
CA LEU A 270 7.59 5.99 9.49
C LEU A 270 6.54 5.07 8.80
N ASP A 271 5.27 5.50 8.79
CA ASP A 271 4.12 4.69 8.37
C ASP A 271 4.19 4.15 6.92
N ALA A 272 4.88 4.85 6.01
CA ALA A 272 5.08 4.36 4.65
C ALA A 272 5.96 3.11 4.61
N ALA A 273 7.10 3.14 5.31
CA ALA A 273 8.01 2.00 5.43
C ALA A 273 7.38 0.84 6.20
N ARG A 274 6.63 1.11 7.28
CA ARG A 274 5.88 0.07 8.00
C ARG A 274 4.87 -0.65 7.11
N ARG A 275 4.05 0.09 6.36
CA ARG A 275 3.10 -0.51 5.40
C ARG A 275 3.78 -1.30 4.30
N TYR A 276 4.97 -0.88 3.90
CA TYR A 276 5.78 -1.63 2.94
C TYR A 276 6.27 -2.96 3.53
N LEU A 277 6.78 -2.94 4.77
CA LEU A 277 7.16 -4.15 5.51
C LEU A 277 5.97 -5.08 5.73
N ASP A 278 4.78 -4.56 6.07
CA ASP A 278 3.54 -5.35 6.16
C ASP A 278 3.27 -6.11 4.85
N GLY A 279 3.46 -5.45 3.71
CA GLY A 279 3.33 -6.07 2.38
C GLY A 279 4.32 -7.23 2.16
N ILE A 280 5.57 -7.06 2.58
CA ILE A 280 6.60 -8.12 2.53
C ILE A 280 6.24 -9.28 3.46
N LEU A 281 5.74 -8.98 4.66
CA LEU A 281 5.39 -9.99 5.67
C LEU A 281 4.23 -10.89 5.22
N LEU A 282 3.35 -10.41 4.34
CA LEU A 282 2.27 -11.19 3.73
C LEU A 282 2.73 -12.19 2.66
N GLU A 283 3.98 -12.13 2.21
CA GLU A 283 4.51 -13.05 1.19
C GLU A 283 4.71 -14.47 1.74
N GLU A 284 4.68 -15.45 0.84
CA GLU A 284 5.08 -16.82 1.13
C GLU A 284 6.61 -16.89 1.31
N PRO A 285 7.12 -17.07 2.54
CA PRO A 285 8.54 -16.85 2.85
C PRO A 285 9.46 -17.93 2.29
N SER A 286 8.89 -19.11 2.02
CA SER A 286 9.62 -20.28 1.61
C SER A 286 9.91 -20.26 0.09
N ALA A 287 9.11 -19.54 -0.69
CA ALA A 287 9.28 -19.46 -2.14
C ALA A 287 10.44 -18.52 -2.52
N PRO A 288 11.48 -19.00 -3.24
CA PRO A 288 12.65 -18.19 -3.61
C PRO A 288 12.34 -17.22 -4.77
N PHE A 289 11.41 -17.60 -5.66
CA PHE A 289 11.00 -16.83 -6.83
C PHE A 289 9.47 -16.72 -6.90
N TYR A 290 8.97 -15.98 -7.90
CA TYR A 290 7.55 -15.83 -8.18
C TYR A 290 7.28 -16.03 -9.66
N TYR A 291 6.04 -16.36 -10.00
CA TYR A 291 5.56 -16.33 -11.39
C TYR A 291 4.73 -15.09 -11.63
N SER A 292 5.02 -14.37 -12.70
CA SER A 292 4.13 -13.34 -13.21
C SER A 292 3.03 -14.03 -14.03
N VAL A 293 1.77 -13.92 -13.60
CA VAL A 293 0.65 -14.55 -14.32
C VAL A 293 0.62 -14.15 -15.80
N PRO A 294 0.80 -12.86 -16.18
CA PRO A 294 0.88 -12.47 -17.59
C PRO A 294 2.07 -13.08 -18.36
N ARG A 295 3.15 -13.53 -17.70
CA ARG A 295 4.31 -14.17 -18.36
C ARG A 295 4.07 -15.66 -18.58
N LEU A 296 3.41 -16.36 -17.66
CA LEU A 296 3.02 -17.77 -17.80
C LEU A 296 2.21 -18.02 -19.07
N PHE A 297 1.36 -17.06 -19.43
CA PHE A 297 0.50 -17.15 -20.61
C PHE A 297 1.12 -16.61 -21.90
N ARG A 298 2.39 -16.14 -21.90
CA ARG A 298 3.03 -15.52 -23.09
C ARG A 298 3.12 -16.46 -24.29
N ALA A 299 3.35 -17.75 -24.05
CA ALA A 299 3.49 -18.76 -25.09
C ALA A 299 2.16 -19.08 -25.80
N PHE A 300 1.04 -18.88 -25.12
CA PHE A 300 -0.29 -19.04 -25.68
C PHE A 300 -0.68 -17.65 -26.17
N LYS A 301 -0.88 -17.44 -27.47
CA LYS A 301 -1.26 -16.12 -28.01
C LYS A 301 -2.76 -15.97 -28.28
N HIS A 302 -3.56 -17.03 -28.12
CA HIS A 302 -5.03 -17.06 -28.36
C HIS A 302 -5.95 -17.33 -27.14
N VAL A 303 -5.40 -17.69 -25.97
CA VAL A 303 -6.10 -17.80 -24.65
C VAL A 303 -5.75 -16.79 -23.55
N GLN A 304 -6.79 -16.17 -23.03
CA GLN A 304 -6.75 -15.05 -22.13
C GLN A 304 -6.41 -15.35 -20.66
N PRO A 305 -5.36 -14.81 -19.97
CA PRO A 305 -5.01 -15.17 -18.59
C PRO A 305 -6.18 -14.94 -17.62
N PRO A 306 -6.36 -15.80 -16.60
CA PRO A 306 -7.34 -15.55 -15.56
C PRO A 306 -6.99 -14.33 -14.70
N SER A 307 -8.00 -13.82 -14.00
CA SER A 307 -7.75 -12.88 -12.90
C SER A 307 -6.82 -13.50 -11.85
N LEU A 308 -6.01 -12.65 -11.20
CA LEU A 308 -5.06 -13.11 -10.18
C LEU A 308 -5.75 -13.83 -9.02
N ALA A 309 -6.96 -13.39 -8.65
CA ALA A 309 -7.77 -14.04 -7.62
C ALA A 309 -8.19 -15.46 -8.04
N ALA A 310 -8.61 -15.64 -9.30
CA ALA A 310 -8.96 -16.93 -9.84
C ALA A 310 -7.74 -17.87 -9.92
N PHE A 311 -6.59 -17.38 -10.38
CA PHE A 311 -5.36 -18.18 -10.44
C PHE A 311 -4.94 -18.65 -9.03
N LYS A 312 -4.94 -17.75 -8.04
CA LYS A 312 -4.63 -18.09 -6.64
C LYS A 312 -5.62 -19.08 -6.05
N HIS A 313 -6.91 -18.92 -6.33
CA HIS A 313 -7.93 -19.85 -5.86
C HIS A 313 -7.69 -21.26 -6.42
N ALA A 314 -7.40 -21.37 -7.72
CA ALA A 314 -7.10 -22.64 -8.38
C ALA A 314 -5.84 -23.33 -7.82
N LEU A 315 -4.80 -22.57 -7.45
CA LEU A 315 -3.63 -23.13 -6.76
C LEU A 315 -3.95 -23.61 -5.34
N ARG A 316 -4.79 -22.87 -4.59
CA ARG A 316 -5.23 -23.29 -3.25
C ARG A 316 -6.11 -24.52 -3.27
N SER A 317 -6.95 -24.67 -4.30
CA SER A 317 -7.83 -25.84 -4.43
C SER A 317 -7.05 -27.15 -4.65
N ILE A 318 -5.81 -27.06 -5.13
CA ILE A 318 -4.89 -28.21 -5.26
C ILE A 318 -3.88 -28.29 -4.11
N GLY A 319 -4.10 -27.56 -3.00
CA GLY A 319 -3.35 -27.71 -1.75
C GLY A 319 -2.11 -26.84 -1.59
N HIS A 320 -1.92 -25.81 -2.41
CA HIS A 320 -0.75 -24.92 -2.30
C HIS A 320 -1.06 -23.57 -1.67
N ASP A 321 -0.16 -23.14 -0.79
CA ASP A 321 -0.12 -21.77 -0.29
C ASP A 321 0.38 -20.81 -1.37
N VAL A 322 -0.36 -19.72 -1.55
CA VAL A 322 -0.05 -18.74 -2.60
C VAL A 322 -0.36 -17.32 -2.13
N THR A 323 0.60 -16.45 -2.38
CA THR A 323 0.58 -15.02 -2.05
C THR A 323 0.91 -14.20 -3.30
N THR A 324 0.96 -12.87 -3.19
CA THR A 324 1.52 -11.99 -4.22
C THR A 324 2.86 -11.48 -3.73
N SER A 325 3.84 -11.34 -4.63
CA SER A 325 5.07 -10.66 -4.28
C SER A 325 4.90 -9.14 -4.28
N HIS A 326 5.50 -8.46 -3.30
CA HIS A 326 5.61 -7.01 -3.23
C HIS A 326 6.29 -6.38 -4.45
N LEU A 327 7.06 -7.17 -5.22
CA LEU A 327 7.79 -6.74 -6.43
C LEU A 327 6.93 -6.75 -7.70
N ASP A 328 5.86 -7.55 -7.74
CA ASP A 328 4.98 -7.64 -8.92
C ASP A 328 3.53 -7.88 -8.43
N PRO A 329 2.64 -6.88 -8.54
CA PRO A 329 1.25 -7.01 -8.06
C PRO A 329 0.44 -8.05 -8.85
N MET A 330 0.91 -8.47 -10.03
CA MET A 330 0.30 -9.52 -10.86
C MET A 330 0.98 -10.89 -10.68
N SER A 331 1.85 -11.01 -9.67
CA SER A 331 2.55 -12.26 -9.39
C SER A 331 1.81 -13.19 -8.44
N ILE A 332 2.15 -14.47 -8.59
CA ILE A 332 1.94 -15.51 -7.60
C ILE A 332 3.29 -15.93 -7.02
N LYS A 333 3.37 -15.97 -5.69
CA LYS A 333 4.52 -16.48 -4.96
C LYS A 333 4.07 -17.71 -4.17
N THR A 334 4.65 -18.87 -4.52
CA THR A 334 4.23 -20.20 -4.06
C THR A 334 5.41 -21.17 -4.10
N ARG A 335 5.37 -22.21 -3.25
CA ARG A 335 6.28 -23.37 -3.32
C ARG A 335 5.78 -24.52 -4.19
N SER A 336 4.66 -24.33 -4.89
CA SER A 336 4.19 -25.25 -5.92
C SER A 336 5.29 -25.59 -6.91
N THR A 337 5.30 -26.83 -7.41
CA THR A 337 6.20 -27.19 -8.50
C THR A 337 5.82 -26.42 -9.76
N SER A 338 6.78 -26.24 -10.67
CA SER A 338 6.50 -25.66 -11.98
C SER A 338 5.40 -26.45 -12.70
N LEU A 339 5.36 -27.78 -12.53
CA LEU A 339 4.32 -28.65 -13.10
C LEU A 339 2.94 -28.33 -12.55
N ASP A 340 2.78 -28.09 -11.25
CA ASP A 340 1.48 -27.74 -10.65
C ASP A 340 0.99 -26.38 -11.15
N VAL A 341 1.89 -25.39 -11.23
CA VAL A 341 1.59 -24.07 -11.80
C VAL A 341 1.15 -24.19 -13.25
N TYR A 342 1.83 -25.01 -14.06
CA TYR A 342 1.42 -25.27 -15.43
C TYR A 342 0.20 -26.17 -15.55
N GLY A 343 -0.12 -27.00 -14.54
CA GLY A 343 -1.37 -27.74 -14.44
C GLY A 343 -2.56 -26.79 -14.30
N VAL A 344 -2.40 -25.75 -13.47
CA VAL A 344 -3.33 -24.64 -13.33
C VAL A 344 -3.43 -23.84 -14.65
N VAL A 345 -2.31 -23.53 -15.32
CA VAL A 345 -2.35 -22.94 -16.68
C VAL A 345 -3.12 -23.83 -17.66
N LYS A 346 -2.83 -25.14 -17.70
CA LYS A 346 -3.45 -26.11 -18.60
C LYS A 346 -4.96 -26.22 -18.37
N ALA A 347 -5.40 -26.30 -17.12
CA ALA A 347 -6.81 -26.34 -16.77
C ALA A 347 -7.55 -25.06 -17.21
N TRP A 348 -6.90 -23.89 -17.10
CA TRP A 348 -7.44 -22.66 -17.65
C TRP A 348 -7.54 -22.67 -19.18
N LEU A 349 -6.50 -23.14 -19.87
CA LEU A 349 -6.49 -23.26 -21.33
C LEU A 349 -7.64 -24.17 -21.83
N VAL A 350 -7.81 -25.33 -21.19
CA VAL A 350 -8.89 -26.28 -21.50
C VAL A 350 -10.26 -25.66 -21.25
N ALA A 351 -10.43 -24.91 -20.15
CA ALA A 351 -11.68 -24.22 -19.84
C ALA A 351 -12.05 -23.14 -20.87
N GLN A 352 -11.07 -22.51 -21.51
CA GLN A 352 -11.27 -21.43 -22.49
C GLN A 352 -11.39 -21.92 -23.93
N ALA A 353 -10.75 -23.03 -24.29
CA ALA A 353 -10.77 -23.60 -25.63
C ALA A 353 -10.51 -25.12 -25.58
N PRO A 354 -11.55 -25.97 -25.51
CA PRO A 354 -11.41 -27.42 -25.36
C PRO A 354 -10.64 -28.12 -26.51
N SER A 355 -10.51 -27.46 -27.66
CA SER A 355 -9.94 -28.02 -28.90
C SER A 355 -8.48 -27.66 -29.18
N THR A 356 -7.74 -27.03 -28.26
CA THR A 356 -6.36 -26.60 -28.55
C THR A 356 -5.41 -27.79 -28.72
N ALA A 357 -4.98 -28.02 -29.97
CA ALA A 357 -3.78 -28.80 -30.29
C ALA A 357 -2.53 -28.13 -29.68
N GLU A 358 -1.61 -28.93 -29.14
CA GLU A 358 -0.41 -28.56 -28.37
C GLU A 358 -0.65 -28.01 -26.95
N LEU A 359 -1.31 -28.78 -26.10
CA LEU A 359 -1.20 -28.63 -24.64
C LEU A 359 0.18 -29.14 -24.17
N PRO A 360 0.81 -28.55 -23.14
CA PRO A 360 2.03 -29.09 -22.55
C PRO A 360 1.85 -30.58 -22.20
N SER A 361 2.83 -31.41 -22.56
CA SER A 361 2.88 -32.84 -22.25
C SER A 361 3.09 -33.04 -20.74
N LEU A 362 2.03 -32.83 -19.96
CA LEU A 362 2.01 -32.92 -18.51
C LEU A 362 0.99 -33.99 -18.09
N LEU A 363 1.47 -35.04 -17.39
CA LEU A 363 0.70 -36.05 -16.66
C LEU A 363 0.37 -35.55 -15.22
N PRO A 364 -0.68 -36.04 -14.54
CA PRO A 364 -1.86 -35.22 -14.21
C PRO A 364 -1.94 -34.70 -12.76
N SER A 365 -2.68 -33.59 -12.58
CA SER A 365 -3.76 -33.50 -11.59
C SER A 365 -4.91 -32.65 -12.14
N SER A 366 -6.01 -33.30 -12.48
CA SER A 366 -7.18 -32.73 -13.16
C SER A 366 -8.24 -32.21 -12.18
N GLN A 367 -7.87 -31.31 -11.26
CA GLN A 367 -8.81 -30.77 -10.26
C GLN A 367 -8.85 -29.23 -10.15
N ALA A 368 -8.04 -28.49 -10.90
CA ALA A 368 -8.09 -27.03 -10.88
C ALA A 368 -9.36 -26.52 -11.59
N VAL A 369 -10.29 -25.95 -10.81
CA VAL A 369 -11.55 -25.39 -11.32
C VAL A 369 -11.36 -23.91 -11.65
N PHE A 370 -11.72 -23.54 -12.87
CA PHE A 370 -11.67 -22.15 -13.33
C PHE A 370 -13.02 -21.70 -13.90
N SER A 371 -13.44 -20.49 -13.53
CA SER A 371 -14.54 -19.77 -14.18
C SER A 371 -14.00 -18.78 -15.23
N SER A 372 -14.53 -18.79 -16.45
CA SER A 372 -13.97 -18.11 -17.64
C SER A 372 -13.99 -16.56 -17.60
N ALA A 373 -12.90 -15.90 -18.08
CA ALA A 373 -12.89 -14.65 -18.88
C ALA A 373 -11.48 -14.01 -19.15
N THR A 374 -11.29 -13.57 -20.42
CA THR A 374 -10.62 -12.39 -21.09
C THR A 374 -9.23 -11.74 -20.80
N ARG A 375 -8.57 -11.18 -21.86
CA ARG A 375 -7.10 -10.86 -22.03
C ARG A 375 -6.94 -9.64 -22.87
N HIS A 376 -5.76 -9.11 -22.64
CA HIS A 376 -5.32 -7.93 -23.29
C HIS A 376 -3.84 -7.99 -23.61
N ARG A 377 -3.47 -7.30 -24.70
CA ARG A 377 -2.15 -7.30 -25.33
C ARG A 377 -1.19 -6.34 -24.63
N LYS A 378 0.10 -6.66 -24.77
CA LYS A 378 1.28 -5.95 -24.26
C LYS A 378 1.96 -5.24 -25.41
N ASP A 379 2.39 -4.01 -25.20
CA ASP A 379 3.80 -3.63 -25.08
C ASP A 379 3.82 -2.29 -24.28
N GLU A 380 4.68 -2.08 -23.25
CA GLU A 380 4.91 -0.74 -22.61
C GLU A 380 6.40 -0.52 -22.14
N VAL A 381 7.02 0.65 -22.40
CA VAL A 381 8.35 1.19 -22.00
C VAL A 381 8.02 2.35 -21.05
N TRP A 382 8.84 2.61 -20.03
CA TRP A 382 8.40 3.33 -18.84
C TRP A 382 8.98 4.76 -18.79
N ALA A 383 8.18 5.74 -18.36
CA ALA A 383 8.55 7.16 -18.35
C ALA A 383 8.94 7.64 -16.95
N THR A 384 9.80 8.66 -16.93
CA THR A 384 10.21 9.40 -15.75
C THR A 384 9.08 10.29 -15.21
N PRO A 385 8.95 10.44 -13.88
CA PRO A 385 7.96 11.34 -13.28
C PRO A 385 8.10 12.75 -13.82
N THR A 386 6.98 13.37 -14.21
CA THR A 386 6.96 14.73 -14.79
C THR A 386 6.47 15.73 -13.75
N LYS A 387 7.05 16.94 -13.72
CA LYS A 387 6.59 18.01 -12.82
C LYS A 387 5.10 18.29 -13.11
N CYS A 388 4.27 18.20 -12.08
CA CYS A 388 2.84 18.48 -12.21
C CYS A 388 2.64 19.93 -12.71
N THR A 389 1.77 20.11 -13.70
CA THR A 389 1.44 21.41 -14.32
C THR A 389 0.44 22.23 -13.52
N ARG A 390 -0.23 21.62 -12.53
CA ARG A 390 -1.11 22.30 -11.58
C ARG A 390 -0.49 22.33 -10.20
N GLN A 391 -0.63 23.46 -9.51
CA GLN A 391 -0.39 23.51 -8.07
C GLN A 391 -1.57 22.80 -7.38
N HIS A 392 -1.33 21.59 -6.89
CA HIS A 392 -2.28 20.95 -6.00
C HIS A 392 -2.18 21.64 -4.65
N MET A 393 -3.26 22.28 -4.19
CA MET A 393 -3.30 22.83 -2.84
C MET A 393 -3.12 21.66 -1.86
N GLU A 394 -2.00 21.65 -1.14
CA GLU A 394 -1.76 20.73 -0.02
C GLU A 394 -2.32 21.29 1.30
N ASP A 395 -3.16 22.33 1.23
CA ASP A 395 -3.70 23.02 2.40
C ASP A 395 -4.85 22.23 3.07
N CYS A 396 -4.49 21.50 4.13
CA CYS A 396 -5.41 21.14 5.19
C CYS A 396 -5.78 22.38 6.01
N SER A 397 -6.75 23.15 5.54
CA SER A 397 -7.45 24.11 6.40
C SER A 397 -8.94 23.98 6.19
N LEU A 398 -9.55 23.02 6.90
CA LEU A 398 -10.98 23.10 7.19
C LEU A 398 -11.18 24.34 8.06
N LEU A 399 -11.83 25.36 7.51
CA LEU A 399 -12.26 26.54 8.26
C LEU A 399 -13.08 26.13 9.49
N PRO A 400 -12.99 26.86 10.60
CA PRO A 400 -13.84 26.61 11.76
C PRO A 400 -15.32 26.79 11.37
N PRO A 401 -16.25 26.04 11.99
CA PRO A 401 -17.65 26.07 11.64
C PRO A 401 -18.23 27.47 11.84
N SER A 402 -18.81 28.07 10.79
CA SER A 402 -19.67 29.24 10.95
C SER A 402 -20.97 28.79 11.60
N SER A 403 -21.24 29.29 12.80
CA SER A 403 -22.47 29.06 13.54
C SER A 403 -23.66 29.74 12.85
N ALA A 404 -24.33 29.04 11.94
CA ALA A 404 -25.68 29.40 11.52
C ALA A 404 -26.67 28.54 12.32
N ALA A 405 -27.08 29.06 13.47
CA ALA A 405 -28.12 28.46 14.29
C ALA A 405 -29.44 28.45 13.49
N THR A 406 -29.83 27.28 13.02
CA THR A 406 -31.19 27.07 12.51
C THR A 406 -32.08 26.93 13.74
N GLN A 407 -32.92 27.94 14.01
CA GLN A 407 -33.90 27.90 15.09
C GLN A 407 -34.85 26.72 14.88
N LEU A 408 -34.73 25.70 15.74
CA LEU A 408 -35.70 24.62 15.85
C LEU A 408 -36.93 25.11 16.63
N PRO A 409 -38.13 24.60 16.32
CA PRO A 409 -39.36 25.02 16.98
C PRO A 409 -39.31 24.65 18.46
N SER A 410 -39.98 25.46 19.29
CA SER A 410 -40.08 25.32 20.74
C SER A 410 -40.54 23.92 21.15
N THR A 411 -39.59 23.09 21.55
CA THR A 411 -39.79 21.78 22.18
C THR A 411 -39.62 21.92 23.68
N SER A 412 -40.35 21.11 24.42
CA SER A 412 -40.17 20.87 25.85
C SER A 412 -38.73 20.41 26.14
N LEU A 413 -38.02 21.20 26.96
CA LEU A 413 -36.66 20.90 27.38
C LEU A 413 -36.68 20.02 28.64
N VAL A 414 -36.00 18.88 28.59
CA VAL A 414 -35.79 17.96 29.73
C VAL A 414 -34.30 17.94 30.04
N SER A 415 -33.91 18.32 31.25
CA SER A 415 -32.50 18.26 31.68
C SER A 415 -32.16 16.86 32.20
N VAL A 416 -31.06 16.29 31.74
CA VAL A 416 -30.54 14.98 32.19
C VAL A 416 -29.22 15.21 32.92
N GLY A 417 -29.25 15.02 34.24
CA GLY A 417 -28.10 15.18 35.12
C GLY A 417 -27.01 14.12 34.90
N ALA A 418 -25.84 14.33 35.49
CA ALA A 418 -24.66 13.48 35.29
C ALA A 418 -24.81 12.05 35.83
N THR A 419 -25.72 11.84 36.78
CA THR A 419 -25.98 10.54 37.43
C THR A 419 -27.30 9.90 36.99
N ASP A 420 -28.05 10.56 36.10
CA ASP A 420 -29.35 10.09 35.67
C ASP A 420 -29.21 8.92 34.71
N ASP A 421 -30.12 7.94 34.82
CA ASP A 421 -30.21 6.86 33.86
C ASP A 421 -30.80 7.38 32.54
N LEU A 422 -29.94 7.50 31.53
CA LEU A 422 -30.32 8.04 30.22
C LEU A 422 -31.42 7.23 29.54
N ALA A 423 -31.46 5.91 29.75
CA ALA A 423 -32.51 5.06 29.17
C ALA A 423 -33.89 5.38 29.76
N SER A 424 -33.98 5.48 31.09
CA SER A 424 -35.20 5.87 31.81
C SER A 424 -35.63 7.30 31.45
N ALA A 425 -34.68 8.23 31.30
CA ALA A 425 -34.97 9.60 30.88
C ALA A 425 -35.60 9.64 29.47
N ILE A 426 -35.06 8.85 28.53
CA ILE A 426 -35.65 8.70 27.20
C ILE A 426 -37.03 8.06 27.29
N GLU A 427 -37.23 7.02 28.10
CA GLU A 427 -38.51 6.35 28.27
C GLU A 427 -39.59 7.29 28.83
N ALA A 428 -39.26 8.11 29.82
CA ALA A 428 -40.16 9.09 30.43
C ALA A 428 -40.46 10.30 29.53
N ALA A 429 -39.54 10.67 28.63
CA ALA A 429 -39.72 11.81 27.74
C ALA A 429 -40.87 11.58 26.74
N HIS A 430 -41.68 12.60 26.47
CA HIS A 430 -42.70 12.51 25.42
C HIS A 430 -42.07 12.66 24.04
N ALA A 431 -42.76 12.18 23.00
CA ALA A 431 -42.29 12.32 21.63
C ALA A 431 -42.14 13.81 21.25
N GLY A 432 -41.01 14.16 20.65
CA GLY A 432 -40.60 15.52 20.30
C GLY A 432 -39.76 16.22 21.37
N ALA A 433 -39.59 15.65 22.56
CA ALA A 433 -38.83 16.27 23.63
C ALA A 433 -37.33 16.43 23.28
N THR A 434 -36.73 17.48 23.83
CA THR A 434 -35.28 17.72 23.76
C THR A 434 -34.65 17.41 25.11
N LEU A 435 -33.81 16.38 25.15
CA LEU A 435 -33.05 15.97 26.33
C LEU A 435 -31.67 16.63 26.28
N SER A 436 -31.43 17.58 27.18
CA SER A 436 -30.14 18.25 27.34
C SER A 436 -29.29 17.50 28.36
N LEU A 437 -28.21 16.88 27.90
CA LEU A 437 -27.30 16.06 28.70
C LEU A 437 -26.22 16.96 29.34
N ALA A 438 -26.08 16.85 30.65
CA ALA A 438 -24.93 17.44 31.36
C ALA A 438 -23.59 16.85 30.84
N PRO A 439 -22.48 17.58 31.02
CA PRO A 439 -21.13 17.05 30.78
C PRO A 439 -20.82 15.83 31.67
N ALA A 440 -20.97 14.61 31.14
CA ALA A 440 -20.76 13.36 31.87
C ALA A 440 -20.59 12.16 30.93
N SER A 441 -20.21 11.01 31.52
CA SER A 441 -20.24 9.70 30.86
C SER A 441 -21.51 8.93 31.23
N TYR A 442 -22.39 8.75 30.26
CA TYR A 442 -23.63 8.01 30.37
C TYR A 442 -23.41 6.56 29.93
N ILE A 443 -23.39 5.64 30.89
CA ILE A 443 -23.16 4.21 30.61
C ILE A 443 -24.50 3.52 30.40
N VAL A 444 -24.69 2.95 29.22
CA VAL A 444 -25.90 2.25 28.82
C VAL A 444 -25.55 0.91 28.19
N SER A 445 -26.36 -0.12 28.39
CA SER A 445 -26.16 -1.42 27.75
C SER A 445 -26.51 -1.34 26.26
N THR A 446 -27.78 -1.11 25.95
CA THR A 446 -28.28 -0.79 24.62
C THR A 446 -29.37 0.27 24.74
N LEU A 447 -29.09 1.48 24.22
CA LEU A 447 -30.01 2.60 24.21
C LEU A 447 -30.92 2.49 22.98
N ARG A 448 -32.15 2.04 23.19
CA ARG A 448 -33.16 1.90 22.14
C ARG A 448 -34.01 3.16 22.05
N ILE A 449 -34.03 3.78 20.87
CA ILE A 449 -34.77 5.02 20.62
C ILE A 449 -35.84 4.71 19.57
N GLY A 450 -37.07 4.50 20.05
CA GLY A 450 -38.24 4.15 19.23
C GLY A 450 -39.24 5.28 19.02
N LYS A 451 -38.93 6.51 19.47
CA LYS A 451 -39.80 7.68 19.37
C LYS A 451 -39.00 8.93 19.03
N ALA A 452 -39.70 9.95 18.53
CA ALA A 452 -39.04 11.19 18.15
C ALA A 452 -38.45 11.88 19.38
N ILE A 453 -37.14 12.17 19.38
CA ILE A 453 -36.46 12.90 20.46
C ILE A 453 -35.21 13.61 19.91
N THR A 454 -34.75 14.62 20.63
CA THR A 454 -33.43 15.23 20.45
C THR A 454 -32.56 14.92 21.67
N LEU A 455 -31.39 14.33 21.46
CA LEU A 455 -30.34 14.22 22.47
C LEU A 455 -29.29 15.28 22.19
N GLN A 456 -29.16 16.25 23.08
CA GLN A 456 -28.25 17.38 22.94
C GLN A 456 -27.21 17.34 24.05
N GLY A 457 -25.93 17.38 23.69
CA GLY A 457 -24.83 17.46 24.63
C GLY A 457 -23.77 18.46 24.20
N THR A 458 -22.65 18.40 24.89
CA THR A 458 -21.43 19.15 24.57
C THR A 458 -20.38 18.20 24.00
N CYS A 459 -19.96 18.43 22.75
CA CYS A 459 -19.19 17.51 21.88
C CYS A 459 -18.11 16.70 22.60
N ASP A 460 -17.37 17.30 23.52
CA ASP A 460 -16.18 16.69 24.15
C ASP A 460 -16.45 16.11 25.54
N SER A 461 -17.62 16.40 26.12
CA SER A 461 -17.90 16.17 27.54
C SER A 461 -19.12 15.29 27.78
N SER A 462 -20.04 15.21 26.81
CA SER A 462 -21.23 14.37 26.88
C SER A 462 -20.97 13.05 26.14
N VAL A 463 -20.49 12.05 26.88
CA VAL A 463 -20.04 10.77 26.34
C VAL A 463 -21.10 9.70 26.61
N VAL A 464 -21.67 9.10 25.57
CA VAL A 464 -22.56 7.94 25.69
C VAL A 464 -21.75 6.67 25.44
N ILE A 465 -21.62 5.84 26.47
CA ILE A 465 -20.87 4.59 26.46
C ILE A 465 -21.86 3.43 26.40
N GLY A 466 -22.05 2.85 25.23
CA GLY A 466 -23.01 1.79 25.00
C GLY A 466 -23.29 1.55 23.51
N HIS A 467 -24.27 0.70 23.23
CA HIS A 467 -24.79 0.50 21.88
C HIS A 467 -26.05 1.34 21.68
N ILE A 468 -26.15 2.09 20.59
CA ILE A 468 -27.32 2.94 20.32
C ILE A 468 -28.07 2.36 19.14
N VAL A 469 -29.37 2.13 19.31
CA VAL A 469 -30.24 1.55 18.29
C VAL A 469 -31.43 2.48 18.08
N VAL A 470 -31.51 3.09 16.91
CA VAL A 470 -32.70 3.81 16.48
C VAL A 470 -33.61 2.85 15.71
N GLU A 471 -34.87 2.77 16.13
CA GLU A 471 -35.87 1.85 15.58
C GLU A 471 -37.28 2.46 15.60
N GLY A 472 -38.30 1.68 15.20
CA GLY A 472 -39.69 2.13 15.23
C GLY A 472 -40.04 3.28 14.27
N ASN A 473 -39.25 3.48 13.21
CA ASN A 473 -39.38 4.63 12.30
C ASN A 473 -39.29 6.01 13.00
N ALA A 474 -38.57 6.10 14.12
CA ALA A 474 -38.41 7.33 14.88
C ALA A 474 -37.66 8.44 14.13
N SER A 475 -37.93 9.70 14.48
CA SER A 475 -37.15 10.87 14.04
C SER A 475 -36.26 11.35 15.19
N VAL A 476 -34.96 11.08 15.11
CA VAL A 476 -34.01 11.32 16.21
C VAL A 476 -32.98 12.37 15.81
N VAL A 477 -32.64 13.28 16.72
CA VAL A 477 -31.51 14.19 16.57
C VAL A 477 -30.47 13.85 17.63
N LEU A 478 -29.22 13.64 17.20
CA LEU A 478 -28.05 13.46 18.05
C LEU A 478 -27.14 14.67 17.79
N ASP A 479 -26.98 15.53 18.79
CA ASP A 479 -26.22 16.78 18.66
C ASP A 479 -25.17 16.90 19.76
N GLY A 480 -23.90 17.06 19.37
CA GLY A 480 -22.84 17.37 20.32
C GLY A 480 -22.48 16.22 21.27
N LEU A 481 -22.40 14.98 20.77
CA LEU A 481 -22.15 13.79 21.59
C LEU A 481 -20.88 13.03 21.16
N VAL A 482 -20.20 12.42 22.13
CA VAL A 482 -19.26 11.32 21.86
C VAL A 482 -19.96 10.00 22.05
N LEU A 483 -20.08 9.20 21.00
CA LEU A 483 -20.71 7.88 21.03
C LEU A 483 -19.64 6.81 20.91
N GLN A 484 -19.57 5.91 21.88
CA GLN A 484 -18.59 4.83 21.87
C GLN A 484 -19.13 3.55 22.50
N PRO A 485 -18.69 2.37 22.04
CA PRO A 485 -19.07 1.13 22.67
C PRO A 485 -18.33 0.95 24.02
N PRO A 486 -18.81 0.05 24.90
CA PRO A 486 -18.10 -0.29 26.13
C PRO A 486 -16.73 -0.91 25.82
N LYS A 487 -15.82 -0.91 26.81
CA LYS A 487 -14.45 -1.46 26.65
C LYS A 487 -14.43 -2.89 26.11
N ARG A 488 -15.44 -3.69 26.46
CA ARG A 488 -15.71 -5.02 25.90
C ARG A 488 -17.04 -4.96 25.15
N PRO A 489 -17.04 -4.62 23.86
CA PRO A 489 -18.27 -4.49 23.08
C PRO A 489 -18.97 -5.84 22.91
N THR A 490 -20.31 -5.82 22.88
CA THR A 490 -21.08 -7.02 22.56
C THR A 490 -20.79 -7.42 21.12
N PRO A 491 -20.47 -8.71 20.83
CA PRO A 491 -20.23 -9.14 19.46
C PRO A 491 -21.42 -8.83 18.55
N LYS A 492 -21.13 -8.49 17.29
CA LYS A 492 -22.15 -8.21 16.25
C LYS A 492 -23.09 -7.03 16.55
N THR A 493 -22.70 -6.11 17.43
CA THR A 493 -23.47 -4.89 17.69
C THR A 493 -22.66 -3.66 17.31
N HIS A 494 -23.27 -2.78 16.52
CA HIS A 494 -22.67 -1.51 16.10
C HIS A 494 -22.64 -0.53 17.28
N THR A 495 -21.79 0.48 17.21
CA THR A 495 -21.81 1.59 18.17
C THR A 495 -23.09 2.41 18.00
N LEU A 496 -23.43 2.71 16.74
CA LEU A 496 -24.71 3.28 16.35
C LEU A 496 -25.34 2.46 15.22
N LEU A 497 -26.53 1.92 15.46
CA LEU A 497 -27.36 1.25 14.45
C LEU A 497 -28.65 2.05 14.24
N VAL A 498 -28.87 2.52 13.02
CA VAL A 498 -30.15 3.07 12.58
C VAL A 498 -30.86 1.98 11.78
N SER A 499 -31.75 1.27 12.47
CA SER A 499 -32.45 0.12 11.90
C SER A 499 -33.74 0.51 11.17
N SER A 500 -34.38 1.61 11.56
CA SER A 500 -35.52 2.24 10.88
C SER A 500 -35.66 3.68 11.35
N GLY A 501 -36.11 4.59 10.48
CA GLY A 501 -36.41 5.99 10.84
C GLY A 501 -35.49 7.03 10.20
N ARG A 502 -35.50 8.23 10.77
CA ARG A 502 -34.73 9.39 10.32
C ARG A 502 -33.82 9.88 11.44
N VAL A 503 -32.53 10.05 11.18
CA VAL A 503 -31.58 10.54 12.19
C VAL A 503 -30.77 11.71 11.67
N LEU A 504 -30.71 12.79 12.44
CA LEU A 504 -29.73 13.87 12.24
C LEU A 504 -28.59 13.66 13.25
N ILE A 505 -27.36 13.56 12.76
CA ILE A 505 -26.14 13.47 13.56
C ILE A 505 -25.35 14.76 13.32
N GLU A 506 -25.31 15.63 14.31
CA GLU A 506 -24.74 16.96 14.22
C GLU A 506 -23.62 17.07 15.26
N ARG A 507 -22.44 17.56 14.86
CA ARG A 507 -21.30 17.80 15.77
C ARG A 507 -20.96 16.62 16.71
N CYS A 508 -21.12 15.40 16.24
CA CYS A 508 -20.86 14.19 17.03
C CYS A 508 -19.52 13.55 16.67
N VAL A 509 -18.96 12.80 17.63
CA VAL A 509 -17.85 11.88 17.40
C VAL A 509 -18.33 10.46 17.67
N VAL A 510 -18.44 9.63 16.63
CA VAL A 510 -18.77 8.21 16.78
C VAL A 510 -17.50 7.40 16.61
N GLN A 511 -17.10 6.64 17.63
CA GLN A 511 -15.77 6.03 17.64
C GLN A 511 -15.77 4.58 18.14
N ARG A 512 -14.82 3.80 17.61
CA ARG A 512 -14.62 2.38 17.87
C ARG A 512 -15.83 1.52 17.46
N SER A 513 -15.60 0.23 17.26
CA SER A 513 -16.67 -0.75 17.04
C SER A 513 -16.31 -2.10 17.65
N ALA A 514 -17.28 -3.00 17.73
CA ALA A 514 -17.01 -4.40 18.00
C ALA A 514 -16.18 -5.02 16.85
N PRO A 515 -15.41 -6.10 17.09
CA PRO A 515 -14.72 -6.81 16.03
C PRO A 515 -15.66 -7.22 14.90
N ASN A 516 -15.17 -7.12 13.66
CA ASN A 516 -15.89 -7.48 12.43
C ASN A 516 -17.18 -6.69 12.15
N ILE A 517 -17.39 -5.54 12.78
CA ILE A 517 -18.56 -4.71 12.53
C ILE A 517 -18.23 -3.21 12.40
N ALA A 518 -19.13 -2.46 11.76
CA ALA A 518 -18.99 -1.02 11.53
C ALA A 518 -19.23 -0.17 12.78
N VAL A 519 -18.67 1.03 12.83
CA VAL A 519 -18.93 2.02 13.90
C VAL A 519 -20.39 2.51 13.80
N VAL A 520 -20.77 3.03 12.64
CA VAL A 520 -22.14 3.44 12.31
C VAL A 520 -22.70 2.50 11.25
N CYS A 521 -23.89 1.99 11.48
CA CYS A 521 -24.65 1.23 10.49
C CYS A 521 -26.02 1.84 10.26
N VAL A 522 -26.39 2.02 9.00
CA VAL A 522 -27.70 2.52 8.59
C VAL A 522 -28.33 1.50 7.66
N ALA A 523 -29.48 0.97 8.06
CA ALA A 523 -30.13 -0.16 7.40
C ALA A 523 -31.64 0.10 7.13
N ASN A 524 -32.26 -0.83 6.39
CA ASN A 524 -33.71 -0.94 6.16
C ASN A 524 -34.43 0.36 5.76
N ARG A 525 -33.97 1.02 4.69
CA ARG A 525 -34.59 2.26 4.16
C ARG A 525 -34.61 3.43 5.14
N SER A 526 -33.77 3.39 6.17
CA SER A 526 -33.57 4.53 7.07
C SER A 526 -32.89 5.69 6.35
N HIS A 527 -33.08 6.90 6.87
CA HIS A 527 -32.46 8.10 6.35
C HIS A 527 -31.59 8.76 7.42
N VAL A 528 -30.31 9.00 7.15
CA VAL A 528 -29.42 9.69 8.09
C VAL A 528 -28.79 10.90 7.43
N VAL A 529 -28.76 12.02 8.14
CA VAL A 529 -27.98 13.20 7.76
C VAL A 529 -26.91 13.39 8.82
N MET A 530 -25.64 13.40 8.42
CA MET A 530 -24.49 13.55 9.30
C MET A 530 -23.69 14.79 8.89
N ARG A 531 -23.53 15.73 9.83
CA ARG A 531 -22.92 17.04 9.59
C ARG A 531 -21.89 17.38 10.65
N HIS A 532 -20.78 18.00 10.23
CA HIS A 532 -19.74 18.50 11.14
C HIS A 532 -19.26 17.47 12.16
N SER A 533 -19.26 16.20 11.77
CA SER A 533 -19.10 15.06 12.68
C SER A 533 -17.93 14.17 12.25
N ARG A 534 -17.48 13.31 13.16
CA ARG A 534 -16.34 12.41 12.93
C ARG A 534 -16.71 10.96 13.21
N ILE A 535 -16.26 10.07 12.33
CA ILE A 535 -16.29 8.62 12.55
C ILE A 535 -14.85 8.11 12.60
N THR A 536 -14.50 7.41 13.68
CA THR A 536 -13.10 7.00 13.89
C THR A 536 -12.94 5.58 14.42
N ASP A 537 -11.79 4.98 14.08
CA ASP A 537 -11.27 3.76 14.72
C ASP A 537 -12.19 2.52 14.56
N GLY A 538 -12.80 2.35 13.39
CA GLY A 538 -13.67 1.21 13.06
C GLY A 538 -12.92 -0.07 12.69
N LEU A 539 -13.41 -1.24 13.10
CA LEU A 539 -12.75 -2.53 12.82
C LEU A 539 -13.15 -3.18 11.48
N GLN A 540 -14.40 -3.00 11.01
CA GLN A 540 -14.82 -3.44 9.66
C GLN A 540 -15.08 -2.28 8.71
N ALA A 541 -15.85 -1.28 9.14
CA ALA A 541 -16.02 -0.03 8.43
C ALA A 541 -16.21 1.12 9.42
N GLY A 542 -15.96 2.35 8.98
CA GLY A 542 -16.40 3.53 9.73
C GLY A 542 -17.92 3.65 9.62
N LEU A 543 -18.40 3.91 8.41
CA LEU A 543 -19.82 4.00 8.08
C LEU A 543 -20.21 2.83 7.18
N TYR A 544 -21.23 2.06 7.56
CA TYR A 544 -21.83 1.03 6.73
C TYR A 544 -23.28 1.39 6.40
N VAL A 545 -23.61 1.52 5.12
CA VAL A 545 -24.95 1.88 4.64
C VAL A 545 -25.48 0.70 3.83
N CYS A 546 -26.59 0.10 4.25
CA CYS A 546 -27.15 -1.07 3.60
C CYS A 546 -28.69 -1.09 3.58
N GLY A 547 -29.26 -2.12 2.95
CA GLY A 547 -30.71 -2.37 3.00
C GLY A 547 -31.55 -1.21 2.46
N LYS A 548 -31.13 -0.61 1.34
CA LYS A 548 -31.80 0.55 0.70
C LYS A 548 -31.89 1.82 1.56
N ALA A 549 -31.06 1.95 2.60
CA ALA A 549 -30.95 3.17 3.37
C ALA A 549 -30.36 4.33 2.55
N THR A 550 -30.54 5.56 3.04
CA THR A 550 -29.97 6.78 2.45
C THR A 550 -29.19 7.53 3.52
N VAL A 551 -27.95 7.95 3.21
CA VAL A 551 -27.12 8.72 4.15
C VAL A 551 -26.48 9.91 3.47
N ASP A 552 -26.64 11.09 4.06
CA ASP A 552 -25.97 12.32 3.62
C ASP A 552 -24.86 12.67 4.62
N VAL A 553 -23.63 12.80 4.15
CA VAL A 553 -22.43 13.07 4.95
C VAL A 553 -21.82 14.39 4.47
N LEU A 554 -21.93 15.45 5.28
CA LEU A 554 -21.50 16.80 4.92
C LEU A 554 -20.51 17.37 5.94
N HIS A 555 -19.38 17.91 5.49
CA HIS A 555 -18.36 18.47 6.39
C HIS A 555 -17.88 17.50 7.48
N CYS A 556 -17.79 16.22 7.15
CA CYS A 556 -17.44 15.16 8.09
C CYS A 556 -16.06 14.58 7.80
N THR A 557 -15.51 13.89 8.80
CA THR A 557 -14.27 13.10 8.65
C THR A 557 -14.52 11.65 9.03
N VAL A 558 -14.16 10.73 8.14
CA VAL A 558 -14.17 9.28 8.40
C VAL A 558 -12.73 8.78 8.30
N GLU A 559 -12.16 8.30 9.41
CA GLU A 559 -10.72 7.98 9.42
C GLU A 559 -10.33 6.81 10.32
N ARG A 560 -9.13 6.27 10.06
CA ARG A 560 -8.48 5.21 10.85
C ARG A 560 -9.28 3.91 10.99
N SER A 561 -10.05 3.55 9.97
CA SER A 561 -10.72 2.25 9.93
C SER A 561 -9.75 1.13 9.55
N ALA A 562 -9.74 0.02 10.30
CA ALA A 562 -9.02 -1.21 9.94
C ALA A 562 -9.65 -1.94 8.74
N GLY A 563 -10.88 -1.58 8.35
CA GLY A 563 -11.46 -1.94 7.06
C GLY A 563 -11.70 -0.72 6.17
N CYS A 564 -12.90 -0.58 5.63
CA CYS A 564 -13.25 0.53 4.74
C CYS A 564 -13.60 1.80 5.54
N GLY A 565 -13.40 2.99 4.97
CA GLY A 565 -13.91 4.22 5.59
C GLY A 565 -15.43 4.24 5.54
N VAL A 566 -15.96 4.29 4.32
CA VAL A 566 -17.40 4.23 4.02
C VAL A 566 -17.67 3.00 3.17
N ASP A 567 -18.66 2.21 3.55
CA ASP A 567 -19.08 0.97 2.89
C ASP A 567 -20.58 1.08 2.57
N VAL A 568 -20.94 1.01 1.28
CA VAL A 568 -22.30 1.22 0.78
C VAL A 568 -22.74 -0.01 0.01
N SER A 569 -23.81 -0.67 0.45
CA SER A 569 -24.24 -1.96 -0.08
C SER A 569 -25.77 -2.11 -0.18
N GLY A 570 -26.23 -3.20 -0.79
CA GLY A 570 -27.63 -3.65 -0.70
C GLY A 570 -28.65 -2.63 -1.22
N GLY A 571 -28.34 -1.94 -2.32
CA GLY A 571 -29.21 -0.93 -2.92
C GLY A 571 -29.30 0.39 -2.14
N ALA A 572 -28.43 0.62 -1.16
CA ALA A 572 -28.39 1.86 -0.39
C ALA A 572 -27.79 3.03 -1.19
N ALA A 573 -28.05 4.26 -0.73
CA ALA A 573 -27.51 5.49 -1.30
C ALA A 573 -26.68 6.26 -0.25
N CYS A 574 -25.53 6.78 -0.65
CA CYS A 574 -24.69 7.63 0.19
C CYS A 574 -24.28 8.89 -0.58
N ILE A 575 -24.46 10.05 0.03
CA ILE A 575 -24.00 11.35 -0.48
C ILE A 575 -22.87 11.82 0.43
N LEU A 576 -21.71 12.10 -0.16
CA LEU A 576 -20.53 12.65 0.52
C LEU A 576 -20.25 14.04 -0.05
N SER A 577 -20.19 15.07 0.80
CA SER A 577 -19.90 16.44 0.37
C SER A 577 -18.98 17.16 1.35
N HIS A 578 -17.97 17.88 0.84
CA HIS A 578 -17.01 18.63 1.65
C HIS A 578 -16.39 17.82 2.80
N SER A 579 -16.18 16.52 2.57
CA SER A 579 -15.82 15.55 3.61
C SER A 579 -14.52 14.83 3.30
N THR A 580 -13.85 14.35 4.34
CA THR A 580 -12.57 13.64 4.23
C THR A 580 -12.71 12.16 4.62
N VAL A 581 -12.15 11.26 3.81
CA VAL A 581 -12.04 9.82 4.10
C VAL A 581 -10.57 9.39 4.04
N ALA A 582 -9.97 9.06 5.19
CA ALA A 582 -8.51 8.92 5.27
C ALA A 582 -8.00 7.78 6.15
N ASN A 583 -6.77 7.35 5.87
CA ASN A 583 -5.99 6.44 6.73
C ASN A 583 -6.70 5.09 7.01
N CYS A 584 -7.49 4.59 6.07
CA CYS A 584 -8.16 3.29 6.20
C CYS A 584 -7.27 2.16 5.65
N LYS A 585 -7.35 0.97 6.27
CA LYS A 585 -6.53 -0.20 5.88
C LYS A 585 -7.10 -0.98 4.69
N LYS A 586 -8.32 -0.67 4.25
CA LYS A 586 -8.88 -1.12 2.95
C LYS A 586 -9.15 0.09 2.05
N SER A 587 -10.24 0.07 1.28
CA SER A 587 -10.63 1.15 0.40
C SER A 587 -11.22 2.31 1.21
N GLY A 588 -10.99 3.55 0.78
CA GLY A 588 -11.56 4.72 1.45
C GLY A 588 -13.08 4.65 1.42
N VAL A 589 -13.63 4.61 0.21
CA VAL A 589 -15.06 4.39 -0.03
C VAL A 589 -15.24 3.12 -0.84
N PHE A 590 -16.09 2.21 -0.39
CA PHE A 590 -16.43 0.96 -1.07
C PHE A 590 -17.92 0.92 -1.34
N VAL A 591 -18.31 0.80 -2.60
CA VAL A 591 -19.71 0.80 -3.05
C VAL A 591 -19.95 -0.50 -3.79
N HIS A 592 -20.86 -1.33 -3.32
CA HIS A 592 -21.11 -2.64 -3.91
C HIS A 592 -22.58 -3.05 -3.85
N ALA A 593 -22.94 -4.17 -4.45
CA ALA A 593 -24.28 -4.77 -4.38
C ALA A 593 -25.41 -3.76 -4.64
N PHE A 594 -25.38 -3.12 -5.81
CA PHE A 594 -26.34 -2.10 -6.26
C PHE A 594 -26.36 -0.80 -5.44
N GLY A 595 -25.35 -0.56 -4.59
CA GLY A 595 -25.18 0.70 -3.88
C GLY A 595 -25.00 1.90 -4.81
N THR A 596 -25.40 3.08 -4.35
CA THR A 596 -25.26 4.35 -5.06
C THR A 596 -24.44 5.33 -4.25
N LEU A 597 -23.44 5.96 -4.87
CA LEU A 597 -22.61 6.99 -4.27
C LEU A 597 -22.75 8.30 -5.07
N THR A 598 -22.92 9.42 -4.38
CA THR A 598 -22.66 10.76 -4.93
C THR A 598 -21.59 11.42 -4.06
N MET A 599 -20.46 11.80 -4.63
CA MET A 599 -19.33 12.36 -3.90
C MET A 599 -18.90 13.67 -4.56
N ARG A 600 -18.88 14.77 -3.80
CA ARG A 600 -18.50 16.10 -4.31
C ARG A 600 -17.61 16.87 -3.34
N ASP A 601 -16.60 17.57 -3.86
CA ASP A 601 -15.72 18.43 -3.04
C ASP A 601 -15.08 17.66 -1.86
N CYS A 602 -14.83 16.37 -2.06
CA CYS A 602 -14.33 15.47 -1.02
C CYS A 602 -12.83 15.18 -1.20
N ARG A 603 -12.20 14.78 -0.09
CA ARG A 603 -10.81 14.32 -0.08
C ARG A 603 -10.73 12.87 0.38
N VAL A 604 -10.11 12.02 -0.44
CA VAL A 604 -9.89 10.60 -0.11
C VAL A 604 -8.41 10.31 -0.16
N GLU A 605 -7.79 10.00 0.99
CA GLU A 605 -6.33 9.91 1.04
C GLU A 605 -5.72 8.83 1.94
N LYS A 606 -4.51 8.40 1.56
CA LYS A 606 -3.64 7.53 2.36
C LYS A 606 -4.26 6.17 2.72
N ASN A 607 -5.23 5.70 1.94
CA ASN A 607 -5.88 4.39 2.13
C ASN A 607 -5.04 3.25 1.54
N CYS A 608 -5.05 2.08 2.18
CA CYS A 608 -4.19 0.95 1.79
C CYS A 608 -4.73 0.12 0.61
N MET A 609 -5.94 0.39 0.11
CA MET A 609 -6.43 -0.15 -1.17
C MET A 609 -6.80 0.99 -2.12
N ALA A 610 -7.98 0.95 -2.75
CA ALA A 610 -8.41 2.01 -3.64
C ALA A 610 -8.87 3.23 -2.86
N GLY A 611 -8.81 4.42 -3.46
CA GLY A 611 -9.48 5.59 -2.89
C GLY A 611 -10.99 5.36 -2.85
N VAL A 612 -11.57 5.15 -4.03
CA VAL A 612 -12.97 4.76 -4.21
C VAL A 612 -13.02 3.45 -5.01
N GLU A 613 -13.79 2.49 -4.53
CA GLU A 613 -14.01 1.21 -5.20
C GLU A 613 -15.50 0.99 -5.43
N VAL A 614 -15.89 0.71 -6.67
CA VAL A 614 -17.29 0.56 -7.10
C VAL A 614 -17.44 -0.79 -7.78
N THR A 615 -18.28 -1.66 -7.26
CA THR A 615 -18.41 -3.03 -7.74
C THR A 615 -19.82 -3.60 -7.66
N ALA A 616 -20.03 -4.83 -8.14
CA ALA A 616 -21.29 -5.57 -8.04
C ALA A 616 -22.52 -4.72 -8.40
N HIS A 617 -22.50 -4.17 -9.62
CA HIS A 617 -23.56 -3.33 -10.19
C HIS A 617 -23.89 -2.03 -9.44
N ALA A 618 -23.00 -1.56 -8.58
CA ALA A 618 -23.10 -0.26 -7.94
C ALA A 618 -22.89 0.90 -8.93
N PHE A 619 -23.37 2.09 -8.56
CA PHE A 619 -23.20 3.33 -9.32
C PHE A 619 -22.55 4.42 -8.46
N ALA A 620 -21.63 5.20 -9.03
CA ALA A 620 -21.03 6.35 -8.36
C ALA A 620 -21.00 7.60 -9.24
N THR A 621 -21.28 8.76 -8.67
CA THR A 621 -20.97 10.07 -9.27
C THR A 621 -19.92 10.75 -8.41
N ILE A 622 -18.78 11.10 -8.98
CA ILE A 622 -17.60 11.61 -8.28
C ILE A 622 -17.15 12.90 -8.96
N GLU A 623 -17.30 14.03 -8.29
CA GLU A 623 -17.07 15.36 -8.85
C GLU A 623 -16.18 16.22 -7.96
N LYS A 624 -15.22 16.96 -8.51
CA LYS A 624 -14.42 17.94 -7.74
C LYS A 624 -13.71 17.37 -6.52
N CYS A 625 -13.37 16.09 -6.55
CA CYS A 625 -12.73 15.39 -5.45
C CYS A 625 -11.22 15.30 -5.64
N THR A 626 -10.48 15.23 -4.53
CA THR A 626 -9.05 14.93 -4.53
C THR A 626 -8.80 13.53 -3.99
N ILE A 627 -8.26 12.63 -4.82
CA ILE A 627 -8.02 11.22 -4.49
C ILE A 627 -6.53 10.90 -4.63
N VAL A 628 -5.87 10.67 -3.50
CA VAL A 628 -4.41 10.82 -3.42
C VAL A 628 -3.73 9.83 -2.49
N ARG A 629 -2.51 9.41 -2.85
CA ARG A 629 -1.63 8.57 -2.01
C ARG A 629 -2.28 7.23 -1.60
N GLY A 630 -3.12 6.66 -2.45
CA GLY A 630 -3.65 5.29 -2.29
C GLY A 630 -2.62 4.23 -2.70
N LEU A 631 -2.69 3.03 -2.10
CA LEU A 631 -1.82 1.90 -2.44
C LEU A 631 -2.36 1.00 -3.58
N LYS A 632 -3.58 1.25 -4.08
CA LYS A 632 -4.10 0.70 -5.34
C LYS A 632 -4.52 1.82 -6.30
N GLY A 633 -5.55 1.59 -7.12
CA GLY A 633 -6.07 2.59 -8.04
C GLY A 633 -6.76 3.73 -7.27
N GLY A 634 -6.70 4.96 -7.80
CA GLY A 634 -7.39 6.08 -7.19
C GLY A 634 -8.90 5.82 -7.13
N ILE A 635 -9.49 5.58 -8.30
CA ILE A 635 -10.86 5.09 -8.45
C ILE A 635 -10.81 3.73 -9.15
N LEU A 636 -11.42 2.70 -8.57
CA LEU A 636 -11.49 1.34 -9.12
C LEU A 636 -12.95 0.94 -9.38
N LEU A 637 -13.29 0.59 -10.61
CA LEU A 637 -14.58 0.02 -10.99
C LEU A 637 -14.36 -1.44 -11.40
N HIS A 638 -15.15 -2.37 -10.85
CA HIS A 638 -15.17 -3.72 -11.39
C HIS A 638 -16.48 -4.48 -11.21
N SER A 639 -16.60 -5.67 -11.81
CA SER A 639 -17.74 -6.58 -11.62
C SER A 639 -19.11 -5.88 -11.80
N GLY A 640 -19.27 -5.09 -12.86
CA GLY A 640 -20.51 -4.38 -13.16
C GLY A 640 -20.62 -2.97 -12.57
N GLY A 641 -19.60 -2.48 -11.85
CA GLY A 641 -19.58 -1.15 -11.24
C GLY A 641 -19.61 -0.03 -12.28
N ARG A 642 -20.37 1.03 -12.02
CA ARG A 642 -20.59 2.13 -12.96
C ARG A 642 -20.24 3.47 -12.32
N ALA A 643 -19.62 4.39 -13.04
CA ALA A 643 -19.38 5.72 -12.50
C ALA A 643 -19.39 6.87 -13.51
N THR A 644 -19.75 8.05 -13.03
CA THR A 644 -19.42 9.35 -13.65
C THR A 644 -18.33 10.00 -12.81
N ILE A 645 -17.21 10.35 -13.44
CA ILE A 645 -15.98 10.85 -12.81
C ILE A 645 -15.63 12.16 -13.52
N ASP A 646 -15.89 13.29 -12.85
CA ASP A 646 -15.81 14.62 -13.46
C ASP A 646 -14.99 15.63 -12.64
N ASP A 647 -14.09 16.36 -13.28
CA ASP A 647 -13.39 17.49 -12.65
C ASP A 647 -12.65 17.12 -11.34
N ASN A 648 -12.09 15.91 -11.27
CA ASN A 648 -11.38 15.43 -10.09
C ASN A 648 -9.86 15.56 -10.25
N VAL A 649 -9.16 15.59 -9.11
CA VAL A 649 -7.70 15.52 -9.04
C VAL A 649 -7.28 14.15 -8.48
N LEU A 650 -6.58 13.36 -9.28
CA LEU A 650 -6.07 12.06 -8.89
C LEU A 650 -4.56 12.03 -9.02
N HIS A 651 -3.83 11.89 -7.90
CA HIS A 651 -2.37 11.94 -7.98
C HIS A 651 -1.63 11.09 -6.94
N LYS A 652 -0.40 10.67 -7.30
CA LYS A 652 0.50 9.88 -6.43
C LYS A 652 -0.13 8.56 -5.94
N ASN A 653 -1.00 7.94 -6.75
CA ASN A 653 -1.58 6.62 -6.47
C ASN A 653 -0.65 5.50 -6.97
N ALA A 654 -0.62 4.36 -6.28
CA ALA A 654 0.31 3.28 -6.57
C ALA A 654 -0.10 2.37 -7.74
N MET A 655 -1.37 2.38 -8.14
CA MET A 655 -1.82 1.79 -9.41
C MET A 655 -2.44 2.88 -10.30
N ALA A 656 -3.36 2.52 -11.20
CA ALA A 656 -3.91 3.47 -12.14
C ALA A 656 -4.68 4.58 -11.43
N GLY A 657 -4.63 5.80 -11.95
CA GLY A 657 -5.44 6.90 -11.40
C GLY A 657 -6.92 6.50 -11.39
N ILE A 658 -7.42 6.05 -12.53
CA ILE A 658 -8.74 5.45 -12.71
C ILE A 658 -8.56 4.08 -13.33
N ASP A 659 -9.18 3.06 -12.74
CA ASP A 659 -9.07 1.67 -13.16
C ASP A 659 -10.47 1.10 -13.36
N VAL A 660 -10.84 0.73 -14.59
CA VAL A 660 -12.16 0.25 -14.94
C VAL A 660 -12.02 -1.14 -15.55
N ARG A 661 -12.46 -2.19 -14.86
CA ARG A 661 -12.24 -3.56 -15.31
C ARG A 661 -13.44 -4.48 -15.16
N GLY A 662 -13.66 -5.39 -16.09
CA GLY A 662 -14.65 -6.47 -15.92
C GLY A 662 -16.00 -6.13 -16.55
N VAL A 663 -16.65 -7.18 -17.04
CA VAL A 663 -17.91 -7.14 -17.79
C VAL A 663 -18.96 -6.29 -17.07
N GLY A 664 -19.60 -5.40 -17.84
CA GLY A 664 -20.69 -4.55 -17.36
C GLY A 664 -20.23 -3.35 -16.54
N SER A 665 -18.94 -3.19 -16.31
CA SER A 665 -18.39 -2.00 -15.66
C SER A 665 -18.31 -0.86 -16.67
N THR A 666 -18.84 0.31 -16.32
CA THR A 666 -18.91 1.46 -17.24
C THR A 666 -18.49 2.77 -16.59
N ALA A 667 -17.71 3.59 -17.29
CA ALA A 667 -17.25 4.87 -16.77
C ALA A 667 -17.49 6.02 -17.76
N VAL A 668 -17.95 7.17 -17.26
CA VAL A 668 -17.86 8.45 -17.97
C VAL A 668 -16.81 9.28 -17.25
N VAL A 669 -15.67 9.53 -17.89
CA VAL A 669 -14.49 10.17 -17.30
C VAL A 669 -14.22 11.49 -18.02
N ARG A 670 -14.46 12.63 -17.37
CA ARG A 670 -14.35 13.93 -18.03
C ARG A 670 -13.64 14.99 -17.20
N ARG A 671 -12.84 15.86 -17.83
CA ARG A 671 -12.19 17.03 -17.19
C ARG A 671 -11.35 16.74 -15.95
N ASN A 672 -10.89 15.50 -15.77
CA ASN A 672 -10.07 15.15 -14.60
C ASN A 672 -8.61 15.51 -14.83
N HIS A 673 -7.92 15.88 -13.75
CA HIS A 673 -6.47 16.01 -13.72
C HIS A 673 -5.86 14.81 -13.00
N ILE A 674 -5.22 13.92 -13.76
CA ILE A 674 -4.73 12.63 -13.31
C ILE A 674 -3.22 12.60 -13.49
N CYS A 675 -2.43 12.62 -12.42
CA CYS A 675 -0.98 12.76 -12.58
C CYS A 675 -0.12 11.96 -11.60
N ASN A 676 1.13 11.68 -12.00
CA ASN A 676 2.18 11.14 -11.15
C ASN A 676 1.79 9.81 -10.46
N GLY A 677 1.06 8.94 -11.15
CA GLY A 677 0.76 7.59 -10.71
C GLY A 677 1.89 6.61 -11.05
N ARG A 678 2.00 5.52 -10.26
CA ARG A 678 3.01 4.47 -10.52
C ARG A 678 2.62 3.48 -11.63
N ALA A 679 1.38 3.54 -12.12
CA ALA A 679 0.88 2.76 -13.26
C ALA A 679 0.35 3.69 -14.35
N SER A 680 -0.74 3.34 -15.03
CA SER A 680 -1.39 4.12 -16.11
C SER A 680 -2.27 5.24 -15.53
N GLY A 681 -2.52 6.31 -16.28
CA GLY A 681 -3.44 7.35 -15.80
C GLY A 681 -4.86 6.83 -15.67
N ILE A 682 -5.38 6.31 -16.77
CA ILE A 682 -6.65 5.60 -16.87
C ILE A 682 -6.34 4.23 -17.45
N TYR A 683 -6.84 3.16 -16.82
CA TYR A 683 -6.73 1.79 -17.31
C TYR A 683 -8.12 1.21 -17.51
N VAL A 684 -8.44 0.75 -18.72
CA VAL A 684 -9.75 0.14 -19.03
C VAL A 684 -9.55 -1.27 -19.55
N SER A 685 -10.11 -2.28 -18.86
CA SER A 685 -9.89 -3.70 -19.17
C SER A 685 -11.10 -4.63 -18.97
N ASP A 686 -10.93 -5.89 -19.36
CA ASP A 686 -11.81 -7.06 -19.19
C ASP A 686 -13.27 -6.78 -19.56
N HIS A 687 -13.54 -6.33 -20.80
CA HIS A 687 -14.87 -5.93 -21.30
C HIS A 687 -15.53 -4.73 -20.62
N ALA A 688 -14.76 -3.87 -19.97
CA ALA A 688 -15.28 -2.61 -19.48
C ALA A 688 -15.54 -1.61 -20.63
N HIS A 689 -16.43 -0.66 -20.37
CA HIS A 689 -16.72 0.46 -21.28
C HIS A 689 -16.34 1.80 -20.64
N ALA A 690 -15.67 2.70 -21.36
CA ALA A 690 -15.38 4.04 -20.86
C ALA A 690 -15.56 5.14 -21.94
N HIS A 691 -16.18 6.25 -21.56
CA HIS A 691 -16.22 7.47 -22.35
C HIS A 691 -15.32 8.52 -21.70
N VAL A 692 -14.19 8.84 -22.32
CA VAL A 692 -13.08 9.60 -21.73
C VAL A 692 -12.92 10.92 -22.47
N VAL A 693 -13.32 12.05 -21.87
CA VAL A 693 -13.41 13.35 -22.57
C VAL A 693 -12.70 14.48 -21.85
N GLY A 694 -11.77 15.18 -22.50
CA GLY A 694 -11.22 16.43 -21.99
C GLY A 694 -10.35 16.27 -20.73
N ASN A 695 -9.69 15.13 -20.53
CA ASN A 695 -8.88 14.87 -19.33
C ASN A 695 -7.42 15.28 -19.52
N GLU A 696 -6.79 15.63 -18.41
CA GLU A 696 -5.40 16.05 -18.29
C GLU A 696 -4.61 14.93 -17.60
N ILE A 697 -3.77 14.20 -18.33
CA ILE A 697 -3.14 12.96 -17.87
C ILE A 697 -1.61 13.00 -18.01
N TYR A 698 -0.89 13.03 -16.90
CA TYR A 698 0.52 13.40 -16.90
C TYR A 698 1.43 12.59 -15.98
N GLY A 699 2.67 12.34 -16.41
CA GLY A 699 3.73 11.82 -15.52
C GLY A 699 3.46 10.43 -14.95
N HIS A 700 2.62 9.63 -15.60
CA HIS A 700 2.36 8.24 -15.25
C HIS A 700 3.47 7.34 -15.78
N ARG A 701 3.81 6.29 -15.03
CA ARG A 701 4.92 5.40 -15.42
C ARG A 701 4.58 4.48 -16.60
N ARG A 702 3.29 4.28 -16.87
CA ARG A 702 2.73 3.61 -18.07
C ARG A 702 1.96 4.62 -18.94
N GLU A 703 1.13 4.19 -19.88
CA GLU A 703 0.30 5.10 -20.70
C GLU A 703 -0.56 6.05 -19.88
N GLY A 704 -0.86 7.21 -20.46
CA GLY A 704 -1.88 8.11 -19.91
C GLY A 704 -3.26 7.43 -19.92
N LEU A 705 -3.65 6.87 -21.05
CA LEU A 705 -4.88 6.11 -21.21
C LEU A 705 -4.54 4.74 -21.80
N GLU A 706 -4.44 3.73 -20.94
CA GLU A 706 -4.19 2.36 -21.33
C GLU A 706 -5.51 1.62 -21.47
N THR A 707 -5.70 0.97 -22.61
CA THR A 707 -6.85 0.11 -22.85
C THR A 707 -6.39 -1.16 -23.53
N THR A 708 -7.36 -1.97 -23.86
CA THR A 708 -7.13 -3.36 -24.01
C THR A 708 -8.15 -3.96 -24.97
N SER A 709 -7.77 -4.98 -25.75
CA SER A 709 -8.48 -5.38 -26.97
C SER A 709 -9.96 -5.74 -26.86
N ASP A 710 -10.42 -6.19 -25.69
CA ASP A 710 -11.82 -6.52 -25.40
C ASP A 710 -12.59 -5.45 -24.60
N ALA A 711 -11.95 -4.33 -24.24
CA ALA A 711 -12.60 -3.15 -23.67
C ALA A 711 -13.07 -2.20 -24.78
N SER A 712 -14.03 -1.33 -24.44
CA SER A 712 -14.61 -0.36 -25.37
C SER A 712 -14.41 1.04 -24.82
N VAL A 713 -13.56 1.83 -25.49
CA VAL A 713 -13.23 3.19 -25.05
C VAL A 713 -13.50 4.17 -26.18
N ALA A 714 -14.22 5.25 -25.86
CA ALA A 714 -14.36 6.42 -26.72
C ALA A 714 -13.65 7.58 -26.05
N ALA A 715 -12.54 8.04 -26.64
CA ALA A 715 -11.66 9.05 -26.08
C ALA A 715 -11.65 10.31 -26.97
N ILE A 716 -11.94 11.48 -26.39
CA ILE A 716 -12.05 12.76 -27.11
C ILE A 716 -11.32 13.85 -26.33
N ASP A 717 -10.51 14.68 -26.99
CA ASP A 717 -9.85 15.87 -26.41
C ASP A 717 -9.03 15.63 -25.13
N ASN A 718 -8.41 14.46 -24.97
CA ASN A 718 -7.58 14.17 -23.79
C ASN A 718 -6.11 14.57 -24.03
N GLN A 719 -5.50 15.22 -23.04
CA GLN A 719 -4.09 15.60 -23.06
C GLN A 719 -3.27 14.57 -22.28
N CYS A 720 -2.47 13.77 -22.99
CA CYS A 720 -1.58 12.76 -22.41
C CYS A 720 -0.12 13.17 -22.63
N VAL A 721 0.58 13.69 -21.61
CA VAL A 721 1.97 14.16 -21.77
C VAL A 721 2.90 13.59 -20.69
N GLY A 722 4.11 13.18 -21.08
CA GLY A 722 5.14 12.71 -20.14
C GLY A 722 4.81 11.36 -19.48
N ASN A 723 4.01 10.52 -20.15
CA ASN A 723 3.63 9.17 -19.69
C ASN A 723 4.52 8.09 -20.35
N GLY A 724 4.51 6.88 -19.79
CA GLY A 724 5.37 5.73 -20.15
C GLY A 724 5.47 5.44 -21.63
N ARG A 725 4.33 5.25 -22.27
CA ARG A 725 4.20 5.34 -23.71
C ARG A 725 3.04 6.24 -24.07
N ASN A 726 3.22 6.99 -25.15
CA ASN A 726 2.18 7.77 -25.79
C ASN A 726 1.96 7.18 -27.19
N GLU A 727 1.25 6.05 -27.28
CA GLU A 727 0.71 5.56 -28.56
C GLU A 727 -0.82 5.69 -28.53
N LEU A 728 -1.29 6.92 -28.68
CA LEU A 728 -2.62 7.16 -29.26
C LEU A 728 -2.37 7.92 -30.55
N ASP A 729 -2.24 7.18 -31.64
CA ASP A 729 -2.42 7.75 -32.97
C ASP A 729 -3.81 8.39 -32.99
N THR A 730 -3.82 9.69 -33.30
CA THR A 730 -5.01 10.48 -33.56
C THR A 730 -5.92 9.76 -34.55
N VAL A 731 -7.14 9.41 -34.12
CA VAL A 731 -8.27 9.09 -35.01
C VAL A 731 -9.45 9.95 -34.61
#